data_AF-A0A7X3NNT3-F1
#
_entry.id   AF-A0A7X3NNT3-F1
#
_cell.length_a   1.000
_cell.length_b   1.000
_cell.length_c   1.000
_cell.angle_alpha   90.00
_cell.angle_beta   90.00
_cell.angle_gamma   90.00
#
_symmetry.space_group_name_H-M   'P 1'
#
loop_
_entity.id
_entity.type
_entity.pdbx_description
1 polymer ?
#
loop_
_entity_poly.entity_id
_entity_poly.type
_entity_poly.pdbx_seq_one_letter_code
_entity_poly.pdbx_strand_id
1 'polypeptide(L)'
;MDKDDVQLIHNILSGDDEAFSTLVQRYQKSVHALAWRKIGDFHYAEEITQDTFLQAYEKLPTLKNRNQFAGWLYVITNNLCTDWLRKKRPAMQSLGDASVKAIDKLTYERYILEQRETEATERRHEIVKQLLDKLPESERTVVTLYYLGEMTTKEIGKFLGVSVNTITSRLQRARERLQTPDEHLINETLGGWQLSGNLLENIMRQVADIKPVSPPTGKPLFPWMALGSATILVILLLGVSHQYLARFQRPYSFEAQSEPTIEIIEAVVVLETDAKPDIRNQIGQTNILDKNNSTSGRVSEELEAPNASEDFATLFASSATPEVTRFTLSNGIRVVNLHVEDSTDVIILSYLPLGLATDGKAKAYWSHLINYLTFRTIGPIDDNTGNGETLADNIRLEFIGNTDNWTQGLERHAKWLSELPFSAESLAETRRNALSGFDYIEENLATHKLAYAAWNQVFRHGETDIAMRKDIQSAQLSELQAYRDLHLVQSDRVLLCVIGSIDPDTLEDTMEKQLGVINLTEKTLPHPTVPPEIAKDQSATWDINVTHYMETYAIPHSEDEDYPALYITSALLSLAFGQDTQLKELTGHIFCSLDLITPEGTYLQINASLKPDADIERVKQRIRRLINPLKQPKNNAQVAMAAPFFSMQFSAPLDVKMVMQQQPVGVSETIVLGNIGLQWGMREYQHGDILPQLASAFANVSAADVASVVNRYLTEDRRMTLLLTPQAGVNPQAR
;
A
#
# COMPACT_ATOMS: atom_id res chain seq x y z
N MET A 1 39.36 -17.98 -0.38
CA MET A 1 40.42 -18.05 0.66
C MET A 1 39.90 -17.26 1.83
N ASP A 2 39.69 -17.89 2.98
CA ASP A 2 38.91 -17.29 4.06
C ASP A 2 39.72 -16.16 4.75
N LYS A 3 39.20 -14.93 4.73
CA LYS A 3 39.87 -13.78 5.35
C LYS A 3 39.65 -13.82 6.86
N ASP A 4 40.73 -13.81 7.65
CA ASP A 4 40.65 -13.69 9.10
C ASP A 4 39.97 -12.37 9.52
N ASP A 5 39.13 -12.39 10.55
CA ASP A 5 38.46 -11.21 11.11
C ASP A 5 39.49 -10.13 11.46
N VAL A 6 40.65 -10.54 11.99
CA VAL A 6 41.74 -9.61 12.33
C VAL A 6 42.23 -8.86 11.09
N GLN A 7 42.33 -9.51 9.93
CA GLN A 7 42.76 -8.84 8.70
C GLN A 7 41.68 -7.90 8.15
N LEU A 8 40.42 -8.33 8.15
CA LEU A 8 39.28 -7.49 7.76
C LEU A 8 39.23 -6.21 8.60
N ILE A 9 39.41 -6.31 9.92
CA ILE A 9 39.41 -5.16 10.83
C ILE A 9 40.59 -4.21 10.55
N HIS A 10 41.77 -4.70 10.13
CA HIS A 10 42.87 -3.80 9.74
C HIS A 10 42.59 -3.09 8.41
N ASN A 11 41.95 -3.76 7.45
CA ASN A 11 41.52 -3.17 6.19
C ASN A 11 40.52 -2.02 6.43
N ILE A 12 39.46 -2.26 7.20
CA ILE A 12 38.42 -1.26 7.51
C ILE A 12 39.02 -0.03 8.22
N LEU A 13 39.88 -0.26 9.21
CA LEU A 13 40.60 0.83 9.91
C LEU A 13 41.64 1.55 9.03
N SER A 14 41.82 1.13 7.78
CA SER A 14 42.63 1.78 6.74
C SER A 14 41.79 2.44 5.63
N GLY A 15 40.45 2.43 5.73
CA GLY A 15 39.53 3.00 4.74
C GLY A 15 39.06 2.04 3.64
N ASP A 16 39.20 0.72 3.83
CA ASP A 16 38.57 -0.31 2.99
C ASP A 16 37.21 -0.69 3.60
N ASP A 17 36.18 0.09 3.26
CA ASP A 17 34.82 -0.09 3.77
C ASP A 17 34.17 -1.36 3.17
N GLU A 18 34.58 -1.80 1.98
CA GLU A 18 34.13 -3.08 1.40
C GLU A 18 34.50 -4.27 2.28
N ALA A 19 35.65 -4.23 2.98
CA ALA A 19 36.00 -5.25 3.97
C ALA A 19 35.03 -5.31 5.17
N PHE A 20 34.25 -4.26 5.46
CA PHE A 20 33.19 -4.33 6.48
C PHE A 20 32.02 -5.19 6.02
N SER A 21 31.65 -5.15 4.73
CA SER A 21 30.57 -5.99 4.18
C SER A 21 30.81 -7.48 4.45
N THR A 22 32.06 -7.93 4.42
CA THR A 22 32.45 -9.33 4.72
C THR A 22 32.21 -9.68 6.19
N LEU A 23 32.42 -8.74 7.13
CA LEU A 23 32.10 -8.96 8.55
C LEU A 23 30.59 -8.94 8.80
N VAL A 24 29.83 -8.07 8.14
CA VAL A 24 28.36 -8.04 8.22
C VAL A 24 27.79 -9.37 7.73
N GLN A 25 28.14 -9.80 6.50
CA GLN A 25 27.74 -11.09 5.93
C GLN A 25 28.05 -12.29 6.86
N ARG A 26 29.24 -12.30 7.48
CA ARG A 26 29.71 -13.38 8.37
C ARG A 26 28.94 -13.47 9.69
N TYR A 27 28.44 -12.36 10.23
CA TYR A 27 27.88 -12.30 11.58
C TYR A 27 26.38 -11.93 11.66
N GLN A 28 25.76 -11.48 10.58
CA GLN A 28 24.38 -10.98 10.58
C GLN A 28 23.33 -11.97 11.11
N LYS A 29 23.38 -13.26 10.71
CA LYS A 29 22.47 -14.29 11.22
C LYS A 29 22.64 -14.49 12.73
N SER A 30 23.87 -14.49 13.23
CA SER A 30 24.18 -14.67 14.66
C SER A 30 23.74 -13.48 15.53
N VAL A 31 23.87 -12.25 15.01
CA VAL A 31 23.40 -11.02 15.66
C VAL A 31 21.86 -11.00 15.69
N HIS A 32 21.20 -11.26 14.56
CA HIS A 32 19.74 -11.29 14.49
C HIS A 32 19.14 -12.37 15.39
N ALA A 33 19.64 -13.60 15.33
CA ALA A 33 19.16 -14.69 16.18
C ALA A 33 19.28 -14.39 17.68
N LEU A 34 20.30 -13.61 18.09
CA LEU A 34 20.43 -13.11 19.47
C LEU A 34 19.43 -12.00 19.80
N ALA A 35 19.19 -11.07 18.87
CA ALA A 35 18.21 -10.00 19.02
C ALA A 35 16.78 -10.56 19.09
N TRP A 36 16.39 -11.43 18.15
CA TRP A 36 15.09 -12.09 18.14
C TRP A 36 14.84 -12.88 19.43
N ARG A 37 15.82 -13.66 19.89
CA ARG A 37 15.78 -14.38 21.19
C ARG A 37 15.52 -13.47 22.39
N LYS A 38 15.89 -12.19 22.32
CA LYS A 38 15.71 -11.21 23.41
C LYS A 38 14.43 -10.36 23.27
N ILE A 39 13.98 -10.11 22.04
CA ILE A 39 12.88 -9.18 21.74
C ILE A 39 11.55 -9.90 21.45
N GLY A 40 11.60 -11.10 20.86
CA GLY A 40 10.42 -11.91 20.52
C GLY A 40 9.69 -11.50 19.23
N ASP A 41 10.31 -10.64 18.43
CA ASP A 41 9.77 -10.01 17.21
C ASP A 41 10.88 -9.96 16.15
N PHE A 42 10.59 -10.38 14.91
CA PHE A 42 11.58 -10.50 13.83
C PHE A 42 12.00 -9.14 13.24
N HIS A 43 11.08 -8.17 13.17
CA HIS A 43 11.31 -6.87 12.56
C HIS A 43 12.16 -5.99 13.47
N TYR A 44 11.81 -5.92 14.76
CA TYR A 44 12.63 -5.21 15.75
C TYR A 44 14.00 -5.87 15.98
N ALA A 45 14.11 -7.19 15.75
CA ALA A 45 15.39 -7.88 15.75
C ALA A 45 16.27 -7.48 14.55
N GLU A 46 15.69 -7.18 13.38
CA GLU A 46 16.42 -6.68 12.22
C GLU A 46 16.85 -5.22 12.40
N GLU A 47 15.98 -4.35 12.93
CA GLU A 47 16.33 -2.97 13.33
C GLU A 47 17.54 -2.97 14.29
N ILE A 48 17.50 -3.78 15.35
CA ILE A 48 18.61 -3.92 16.31
C ILE A 48 19.86 -4.54 15.67
N THR A 49 19.71 -5.40 14.65
CA THR A 49 20.85 -5.96 13.91
C THR A 49 21.55 -4.88 13.10
N GLN A 50 20.79 -4.03 12.41
CA GLN A 50 21.31 -2.86 11.68
C GLN A 50 22.03 -1.90 12.65
N ASP A 51 21.37 -1.47 13.73
CA ASP A 51 21.94 -0.62 14.78
C ASP A 51 23.23 -1.21 15.40
N THR A 52 23.27 -2.54 15.56
CA THR A 52 24.46 -3.25 16.06
C THR A 52 25.65 -3.09 15.12
N PHE A 53 25.46 -3.24 13.80
CA PHE A 53 26.55 -3.08 12.84
C PHE A 53 26.98 -1.63 12.66
N LEU A 54 26.06 -0.66 12.68
CA LEU A 54 26.40 0.77 12.66
C LEU A 54 27.30 1.13 13.86
N GLN A 55 26.88 0.75 15.07
CA GLN A 55 27.69 0.99 16.27
C GLN A 55 28.98 0.17 16.30
N ALA A 56 29.00 -1.03 15.71
CA ALA A 56 30.22 -1.83 15.58
C ALA A 56 31.22 -1.20 14.60
N TYR A 57 30.74 -0.53 13.55
CA TYR A 57 31.57 0.25 12.63
C TYR A 57 32.16 1.49 13.31
N GLU A 58 31.30 2.37 13.85
CA GLU A 58 31.72 3.58 14.59
C GLU A 58 32.74 3.29 15.70
N LYS A 59 32.53 2.18 16.43
CA LYS A 59 33.34 1.82 17.61
C LYS A 59 34.48 0.86 17.26
N LEU A 60 34.62 0.43 16.01
CA LEU A 60 35.69 -0.50 15.58
C LEU A 60 37.10 -0.02 15.94
N PRO A 61 37.45 1.29 15.86
CA PRO A 61 38.75 1.79 16.31
C PRO A 61 39.04 1.56 17.81
N THR A 62 38.00 1.33 18.62
CA THR A 62 38.13 1.10 20.08
C THR A 62 38.42 -0.36 20.45
N LEU A 63 38.32 -1.30 19.50
CA LEU A 63 38.48 -2.74 19.74
C LEU A 63 39.94 -3.12 20.00
N LYS A 64 40.32 -3.11 21.29
CA LYS A 64 41.70 -3.38 21.76
C LYS A 64 42.24 -4.77 21.39
N ASN A 65 41.39 -5.78 21.21
CA ASN A 65 41.80 -7.12 20.82
C ASN A 65 40.91 -7.63 19.67
N ARG A 66 41.42 -7.55 18.44
CA ARG A 66 40.70 -7.91 17.21
C ARG A 66 40.25 -9.39 17.19
N ASN A 67 40.98 -10.28 17.88
CA ASN A 67 40.61 -11.70 18.04
C ASN A 67 39.31 -11.92 18.84
N GLN A 68 38.77 -10.89 19.49
CA GLN A 68 37.56 -10.94 20.31
C GLN A 68 36.35 -10.28 19.63
N PHE A 69 36.43 -9.95 18.33
CA PHE A 69 35.38 -9.26 17.58
C PHE A 69 33.99 -9.88 17.77
N ALA A 70 33.83 -11.20 17.61
CA ALA A 70 32.55 -11.89 17.80
C ALA A 70 31.94 -11.67 19.22
N GLY A 71 32.75 -11.78 20.27
CA GLY A 71 32.30 -11.56 21.65
C GLY A 71 32.06 -10.09 22.00
N TRP A 72 32.75 -9.18 21.31
CA TRP A 72 32.51 -7.73 21.42
C TRP A 72 31.21 -7.34 20.71
N LEU A 73 30.94 -7.90 19.53
CA LEU A 73 29.69 -7.74 18.79
C LEU A 73 28.48 -8.29 19.57
N TYR A 74 28.64 -9.44 20.23
CA TYR A 74 27.66 -9.95 21.20
C TYR A 74 27.32 -8.91 22.29
N VAL A 75 28.32 -8.22 22.86
CA VAL A 75 28.10 -7.20 23.90
C VAL A 75 27.33 -5.99 23.34
N ILE A 76 27.67 -5.52 22.14
CA ILE A 76 26.92 -4.42 21.47
C ILE A 76 25.45 -4.83 21.27
N THR A 77 25.22 -6.01 20.66
CA THR A 77 23.87 -6.57 20.42
C THR A 77 23.07 -6.68 21.72
N ASN A 78 23.67 -7.25 22.77
CA ASN A 78 23.04 -7.46 24.06
C ASN A 78 22.64 -6.13 24.72
N ASN A 79 23.49 -5.12 24.63
CA ASN A 79 23.25 -3.81 25.24
C ASN A 79 22.12 -3.07 24.49
N LEU A 80 22.13 -3.10 23.15
CA LEU A 80 21.05 -2.56 22.33
C LEU A 80 19.70 -3.21 22.63
N CYS A 81 19.64 -4.54 22.72
CA CYS A 81 18.42 -5.24 23.13
C CYS A 81 17.95 -4.82 24.52
N THR A 82 18.89 -4.65 25.47
CA THR A 82 18.59 -4.24 26.85
C THR A 82 18.06 -2.81 26.89
N ASP A 83 18.62 -1.91 26.08
CA ASP A 83 18.17 -0.52 25.96
C ASP A 83 16.83 -0.40 25.25
N TRP A 84 16.56 -1.22 24.23
CA TRP A 84 15.26 -1.31 23.58
C TRP A 84 14.18 -1.80 24.56
N LEU A 85 14.44 -2.89 25.29
CA LEU A 85 13.54 -3.40 26.34
C LEU A 85 13.34 -2.41 27.50
N ARG A 86 14.35 -1.58 27.79
CA ARG A 86 14.28 -0.48 28.77
C ARG A 86 13.43 0.69 28.26
N LYS A 87 13.51 1.03 26.97
CA LYS A 87 12.67 2.07 26.33
C LYS A 87 11.19 1.63 26.19
N LYS A 88 10.92 0.35 25.92
CA LYS A 88 9.56 -0.18 25.73
C LYS A 88 8.77 -0.43 27.04
N ARG A 89 9.41 -0.26 28.21
CA ARG A 89 8.72 -0.29 29.52
C ARG A 89 8.40 1.13 30.01
N PRO A 90 7.12 1.53 30.11
CA PRO A 90 6.75 2.74 30.84
C PRO A 90 7.19 2.63 32.31
N ALA A 91 7.62 3.75 32.89
CA ALA A 91 7.78 3.85 34.33
C ALA A 91 6.40 3.95 34.99
N MET A 92 6.13 3.14 36.01
CA MET A 92 4.86 3.14 36.74
C MET A 92 4.84 4.27 37.78
N GLN A 93 4.36 5.46 37.40
CA GLN A 93 3.95 6.56 38.29
C GLN A 93 3.00 7.53 37.54
N SER A 94 2.28 8.39 38.28
CA SER A 94 1.17 9.23 37.79
C SER A 94 1.25 10.66 38.39
N LEU A 95 0.50 11.69 38.01
CA LEU A 95 -0.76 11.77 37.24
C LEU A 95 -0.86 13.15 36.55
N GLY A 96 -1.35 13.24 35.31
CA GLY A 96 -1.72 14.53 34.69
C GLY A 96 -2.07 14.45 33.19
N ASP A 97 -3.04 15.26 32.75
CA ASP A 97 -3.64 15.25 31.40
C ASP A 97 -2.69 15.72 30.28
N ALA A 98 -2.68 15.01 29.13
CA ALA A 98 -2.44 15.56 27.77
C ALA A 98 -2.60 14.47 26.69
N SER A 99 -2.95 14.87 25.45
CA SER A 99 -3.22 13.96 24.33
C SER A 99 -2.29 14.14 23.10
N VAL A 100 -1.74 13.02 22.60
CA VAL A 100 -1.66 12.65 21.16
C VAL A 100 -0.66 13.38 20.20
N LYS A 101 -0.18 12.64 19.17
CA LYS A 101 0.68 12.99 17.98
C LYS A 101 2.21 13.17 18.26
N ALA A 102 3.14 12.93 17.32
CA ALA A 102 3.08 12.70 15.85
C ALA A 102 4.28 11.82 15.34
N ILE A 103 4.14 10.87 14.37
CA ILE A 103 4.27 10.97 12.87
C ILE A 103 5.75 10.93 12.36
N ASP A 104 6.21 10.39 11.19
CA ASP A 104 5.69 9.80 9.90
C ASP A 104 6.35 8.38 9.70
N LYS A 105 5.95 7.39 8.85
CA LYS A 105 5.16 7.23 7.60
C LYS A 105 5.96 7.29 6.26
N LEU A 106 6.16 6.14 5.60
CA LEU A 106 6.19 6.00 4.12
C LEU A 106 6.09 4.54 3.64
N THR A 107 5.44 4.31 2.48
CA THR A 107 5.29 3.03 1.73
C THR A 107 4.69 1.82 2.47
N TYR A 108 3.38 1.58 2.27
CA TYR A 108 2.62 0.48 2.89
C TYR A 108 2.27 -0.68 1.93
N GLU A 109 2.29 -0.49 0.59
CA GLU A 109 1.95 -1.59 -0.34
C GLU A 109 2.94 -2.76 -0.32
N ARG A 110 4.24 -2.54 -0.11
CA ARG A 110 5.24 -3.64 -0.05
C ARG A 110 5.01 -4.61 1.11
N TYR A 111 4.35 -4.15 2.17
CA TYR A 111 4.07 -4.89 3.40
C TYR A 111 2.94 -5.92 3.27
N ILE A 112 2.02 -5.75 2.30
CA ILE A 112 0.83 -6.61 2.16
C ILE A 112 1.12 -7.91 1.38
N LEU A 113 2.05 -7.87 0.42
CA LEU A 113 2.43 -9.07 -0.34
C LEU A 113 3.24 -10.05 0.49
N GLU A 114 4.24 -9.54 1.23
CA GLU A 114 5.03 -10.32 2.19
C GLU A 114 4.11 -11.00 3.23
N GLN A 115 2.96 -10.40 3.57
CA GLN A 115 2.06 -10.90 4.61
C GLN A 115 1.46 -12.30 4.35
N ARG A 116 1.31 -12.78 3.10
CA ARG A 116 0.61 -14.06 2.83
C ARG A 116 1.44 -15.32 3.07
N GLU A 117 2.73 -15.34 2.71
CA GLU A 117 3.65 -16.37 3.24
C GLU A 117 3.90 -16.14 4.74
N THR A 118 3.90 -14.88 5.17
CA THR A 118 4.18 -14.51 6.56
C THR A 118 3.10 -14.93 7.53
N GLU A 119 1.79 -14.95 7.22
CA GLU A 119 0.76 -15.40 8.19
C GLU A 119 0.89 -16.90 8.57
N ALA A 120 1.16 -17.77 7.60
CA ALA A 120 1.45 -19.18 7.87
C ALA A 120 2.78 -19.34 8.63
N THR A 121 3.77 -18.52 8.28
CA THR A 121 5.10 -18.50 8.89
C THR A 121 5.10 -17.89 10.30
N GLU A 122 4.23 -16.92 10.59
CA GLU A 122 3.99 -16.31 11.90
C GLU A 122 3.26 -17.27 12.82
N ARG A 123 2.25 -17.98 12.32
CA ARG A 123 1.60 -19.07 13.08
C ARG A 123 2.61 -20.17 13.42
N ARG A 124 3.51 -20.52 12.49
CA ARG A 124 4.65 -21.43 12.77
C ARG A 124 5.66 -20.82 13.76
N HIS A 125 6.02 -19.54 13.62
CA HIS A 125 6.94 -18.83 14.52
C HIS A 125 6.40 -18.71 15.94
N GLU A 126 5.11 -18.46 16.12
CA GLU A 126 4.46 -18.37 17.43
C GLU A 126 4.38 -19.75 18.08
N ILE A 127 4.08 -20.81 17.33
CA ILE A 127 4.20 -22.20 17.82
C ILE A 127 5.65 -22.49 18.23
N VAL A 128 6.64 -22.17 17.38
CA VAL A 128 8.07 -22.37 17.68
C VAL A 128 8.52 -21.56 18.90
N LYS A 129 8.04 -20.33 19.07
CA LYS A 129 8.28 -19.48 20.24
C LYS A 129 7.70 -20.11 21.50
N GLN A 130 6.46 -20.63 21.45
CA GLN A 130 5.84 -21.37 22.56
C GLN A 130 6.54 -22.71 22.87
N LEU A 131 7.13 -23.38 21.87
CA LEU A 131 7.98 -24.56 22.07
C LEU A 131 9.32 -24.18 22.75
N LEU A 132 9.97 -23.13 22.26
CA LEU A 132 11.18 -22.55 22.84
C LEU A 132 10.95 -22.01 24.26
N ASP A 133 9.75 -21.52 24.58
CA ASP A 133 9.41 -21.00 25.90
C ASP A 133 9.43 -22.08 26.99
N LYS A 134 9.20 -23.36 26.62
CA LYS A 134 9.36 -24.52 27.52
C LYS A 134 10.82 -24.76 27.93
N LEU A 135 11.80 -24.19 27.22
CA LEU A 135 13.22 -24.35 27.52
C LEU A 135 13.74 -23.32 28.54
N PRO A 136 14.61 -23.73 29.49
CA PRO A 136 15.40 -22.83 30.31
C PRO A 136 16.21 -21.84 29.45
N GLU A 137 16.35 -20.59 29.89
CA GLU A 137 16.92 -19.49 29.08
C GLU A 137 18.28 -19.85 28.42
N SER A 138 19.16 -20.51 29.17
CA SER A 138 20.50 -20.89 28.69
C SER A 138 20.50 -22.04 27.66
N GLU A 139 19.43 -22.84 27.64
CA GLU A 139 19.21 -23.93 26.68
C GLU A 139 18.52 -23.36 25.43
N ARG A 140 17.48 -22.54 25.63
CA ARG A 140 16.78 -21.78 24.58
C ARG A 140 17.72 -20.93 23.73
N THR A 141 18.61 -20.15 24.37
CA THR A 141 19.58 -19.29 23.68
C THR A 141 20.53 -20.09 22.78
N VAL A 142 20.91 -21.31 23.19
CA VAL A 142 21.78 -22.18 22.39
C VAL A 142 21.02 -22.80 21.22
N VAL A 143 19.76 -23.20 21.40
CA VAL A 143 18.89 -23.66 20.31
C VAL A 143 18.72 -22.57 19.26
N THR A 144 18.32 -21.36 19.65
CA THR A 144 18.10 -20.28 18.68
C THR A 144 19.36 -19.93 17.88
N LEU A 145 20.53 -19.83 18.52
CA LEU A 145 21.79 -19.57 17.82
C LEU A 145 22.26 -20.74 16.92
N TYR A 146 21.84 -21.97 17.20
CA TYR A 146 22.18 -23.14 16.39
C TYR A 146 21.30 -23.27 15.14
N TYR A 147 19.97 -23.12 15.27
CA TYR A 147 19.03 -23.32 14.15
C TYR A 147 18.77 -22.03 13.34
N LEU A 148 18.61 -20.87 13.98
CA LEU A 148 18.39 -19.58 13.29
C LEU A 148 19.70 -18.85 12.99
N GLY A 149 20.68 -18.98 13.90
CA GLY A 149 22.01 -18.38 13.73
C GLY A 149 22.99 -19.22 12.89
N GLU A 150 22.61 -20.45 12.52
CA GLU A 150 23.43 -21.45 11.79
C GLU A 150 24.81 -21.77 12.43
N MET A 151 24.99 -21.43 13.70
CA MET A 151 26.31 -21.45 14.34
C MET A 151 26.68 -22.85 14.83
N THR A 152 27.92 -23.31 14.58
CA THR A 152 28.42 -24.52 15.25
C THR A 152 28.56 -24.28 16.75
N THR A 153 28.55 -25.34 17.56
CA THR A 153 28.74 -25.23 19.02
C THR A 153 30.07 -24.56 19.41
N LYS A 154 31.06 -24.56 18.51
CA LYS A 154 32.34 -23.86 18.63
C LYS A 154 32.22 -22.35 18.41
N GLU A 155 31.42 -21.91 17.43
CA GLU A 155 31.13 -20.48 17.22
C GLU A 155 30.20 -19.93 18.29
N ILE A 156 29.14 -20.64 18.67
CA ILE A 156 28.27 -20.25 19.81
C ILE A 156 29.12 -20.07 21.08
N GLY A 157 30.09 -20.97 21.31
CA GLY A 157 31.03 -20.87 22.43
C GLY A 157 31.89 -19.60 22.39
N LYS A 158 32.44 -19.25 21.22
CA LYS A 158 33.17 -17.97 21.02
C LYS A 158 32.28 -16.76 21.25
N PHE A 159 31.06 -16.77 20.68
CA PHE A 159 30.13 -15.63 20.66
C PHE A 159 29.55 -15.34 22.04
N LEU A 160 29.13 -16.38 22.77
CA LEU A 160 28.63 -16.25 24.14
C LEU A 160 29.73 -16.16 25.21
N GLY A 161 30.99 -16.42 24.87
CA GLY A 161 32.11 -16.46 25.82
C GLY A 161 32.10 -17.69 26.75
N VAL A 162 31.59 -18.83 26.29
CA VAL A 162 31.36 -20.05 27.09
C VAL A 162 32.04 -21.28 26.45
N SER A 163 32.50 -22.23 27.26
CA SER A 163 33.17 -23.43 26.75
C SER A 163 32.27 -24.30 25.83
N VAL A 164 32.85 -24.86 24.76
CA VAL A 164 32.13 -25.66 23.76
C VAL A 164 31.38 -26.83 24.40
N ASN A 165 31.98 -27.51 25.39
CA ASN A 165 31.35 -28.61 26.11
C ASN A 165 30.06 -28.18 26.83
N THR A 166 30.02 -26.95 27.36
CA THR A 166 28.81 -26.37 27.98
C THR A 166 27.73 -26.09 26.93
N ILE A 167 28.12 -25.64 25.73
CA ILE A 167 27.17 -25.43 24.62
C ILE A 167 26.59 -26.76 24.15
N THR A 168 27.42 -27.76 23.88
CA THR A 168 26.97 -29.11 23.49
C THR A 168 26.05 -29.72 24.55
N SER A 169 26.36 -29.58 25.85
CA SER A 169 25.51 -30.04 26.95
C SER A 169 24.19 -29.27 27.09
N ARG A 170 24.13 -28.00 26.65
CA ARG A 170 22.88 -27.22 26.60
C ARG A 170 22.02 -27.59 25.39
N LEU A 171 22.62 -27.75 24.21
CA LEU A 171 21.93 -28.19 23.00
C LEU A 171 21.34 -29.59 23.17
N GLN A 172 22.11 -30.54 23.72
CA GLN A 172 21.64 -31.90 23.99
C GLN A 172 20.45 -31.92 24.95
N ARG A 173 20.54 -31.22 26.09
CA ARG A 173 19.42 -31.16 27.06
C ARG A 173 18.20 -30.40 26.53
N ALA A 174 18.37 -29.49 25.57
CA ALA A 174 17.24 -28.87 24.89
C ALA A 174 16.52 -29.87 23.97
N ARG A 175 17.27 -30.67 23.19
CA ARG A 175 16.74 -31.78 22.36
C ARG A 175 16.10 -32.91 23.18
N GLU A 176 16.49 -33.07 24.44
CA GLU A 176 15.86 -34.02 25.38
C GLU A 176 14.57 -33.48 26.03
N ARG A 177 14.30 -32.16 25.93
CA ARG A 177 13.08 -31.51 26.45
C ARG A 177 12.04 -31.24 25.36
N LEU A 178 12.51 -30.91 24.15
CA LEU A 178 11.70 -30.88 22.94
C LEU A 178 11.45 -32.32 22.50
N GLN A 179 10.25 -32.64 22.03
CA GLN A 179 10.02 -33.96 21.41
C GLN A 179 10.55 -33.95 19.97
N THR A 180 10.79 -35.12 19.37
CA THR A 180 11.30 -35.21 17.98
C THR A 180 10.44 -34.42 16.96
N PRO A 181 9.09 -34.39 17.04
CA PRO A 181 8.28 -33.50 16.20
C PRO A 181 8.52 -32.01 16.46
N ASP A 182 8.73 -31.62 17.72
CA ASP A 182 9.04 -30.23 18.10
C ASP A 182 10.40 -29.80 17.50
N GLU A 183 11.43 -30.65 17.59
CA GLU A 183 12.75 -30.37 17.02
C GLU A 183 12.69 -30.24 15.50
N HIS A 184 11.95 -31.12 14.80
CA HIS A 184 11.77 -31.01 13.35
C HIS A 184 11.06 -29.71 12.95
N LEU A 185 9.98 -29.33 13.64
CA LEU A 185 9.26 -28.09 13.35
C LEU A 185 10.12 -26.84 13.62
N ILE A 186 10.91 -26.85 14.69
CA ILE A 186 11.87 -25.77 15.01
C ILE A 186 12.96 -25.68 13.93
N ASN A 187 13.51 -26.81 13.48
CA ASN A 187 14.54 -26.85 12.45
C ASN A 187 14.00 -26.41 11.07
N GLU A 188 12.81 -26.87 10.68
CA GLU A 188 12.15 -26.47 9.43
C GLU A 188 11.85 -24.96 9.42
N THR A 189 11.25 -24.45 10.50
CA THR A 189 10.80 -23.06 10.56
C THR A 189 11.95 -22.08 10.72
N LEU A 190 12.94 -22.36 11.59
CA LEU A 190 14.07 -21.44 11.81
C LEU A 190 15.20 -21.62 10.78
N GLY A 191 15.41 -22.83 10.27
CA GLY A 191 16.46 -23.12 9.28
C GLY A 191 16.10 -22.76 7.84
N GLY A 192 14.81 -22.52 7.55
CA GLY A 192 14.36 -21.95 6.28
C GLY A 192 14.45 -20.41 6.21
N TRP A 193 14.67 -19.75 7.34
CA TRP A 193 14.54 -18.30 7.45
C TRP A 193 15.74 -17.52 6.86
N GLN A 194 15.45 -16.42 6.17
CA GLN A 194 16.45 -15.54 5.57
C GLN A 194 16.25 -14.09 6.04
N LEU A 195 17.36 -13.40 6.31
CA LEU A 195 17.39 -11.94 6.50
C LEU A 195 16.97 -11.22 5.22
N SER A 196 16.42 -10.01 5.32
CA SER A 196 16.06 -9.25 4.12
C SER A 196 17.30 -9.04 3.23
N GLY A 197 17.16 -9.26 1.93
CA GLY A 197 18.28 -9.14 0.98
C GLY A 197 18.93 -7.76 0.98
N ASN A 198 18.17 -6.74 1.39
CA ASN A 198 18.59 -5.34 1.46
C ASN A 198 19.31 -4.97 2.77
N LEU A 199 19.35 -5.83 3.80
CA LEU A 199 19.93 -5.50 5.11
C LEU A 199 21.40 -5.09 4.99
N LEU A 200 22.20 -5.87 4.24
CA LEU A 200 23.60 -5.58 3.97
C LEU A 200 23.77 -4.23 3.27
N GLU A 201 22.97 -3.96 2.23
CA GLU A 201 23.03 -2.71 1.47
C GLU A 201 22.61 -1.50 2.31
N ASN A 202 21.59 -1.66 3.17
CA ASN A 202 21.15 -0.62 4.10
C ASN A 202 22.24 -0.25 5.11
N ILE A 203 22.92 -1.26 5.68
CA ILE A 203 24.08 -1.05 6.57
C ILE A 203 25.22 -0.37 5.81
N MET A 204 25.62 -0.88 4.65
CA MET A 204 26.75 -0.33 3.88
C MET A 204 26.49 1.09 3.37
N ARG A 205 25.25 1.40 2.96
CA ARG A 205 24.84 2.77 2.57
C ARG A 205 24.97 3.75 3.73
N GLN A 206 24.50 3.37 4.92
CA GLN A 206 24.60 4.23 6.10
C GLN A 206 26.04 4.35 6.63
N VAL A 207 26.87 3.32 6.45
CA VAL A 207 28.32 3.39 6.73
C VAL A 207 28.99 4.47 5.87
N ALA A 208 28.65 4.58 4.58
CA ALA A 208 29.17 5.63 3.70
C ALA A 208 28.76 7.07 4.13
N ASP A 209 27.60 7.23 4.79
CA ASP A 209 27.11 8.52 5.29
C ASP A 209 27.83 9.03 6.58
N ILE A 210 28.70 8.22 7.21
CA ILE A 210 29.37 8.55 8.49
C ILE A 210 30.59 9.51 8.33
N LYS A 211 30.89 9.93 7.09
CA LYS A 211 31.62 11.16 6.68
C LYS A 211 33.15 11.28 6.86
N PRO A 212 33.76 12.08 5.98
CA PRO A 212 34.25 13.42 6.38
C PRO A 212 33.74 14.58 5.49
N VAL A 213 33.80 15.84 5.99
CA VAL A 213 33.34 17.07 5.27
C VAL A 213 34.18 18.30 5.62
N SER A 214 34.42 19.23 4.67
CA SER A 214 34.59 20.67 4.93
C SER A 214 34.27 21.57 3.71
N PRO A 215 33.80 22.83 3.90
CA PRO A 215 33.33 23.78 2.84
C PRO A 215 34.43 24.85 2.52
N PRO A 216 34.21 26.06 1.91
CA PRO A 216 32.97 26.78 1.51
C PRO A 216 33.00 27.66 0.21
N THR A 217 31.88 28.38 -0.02
CA THR A 217 31.67 29.64 -0.81
C THR A 217 31.12 29.58 -2.25
N GLY A 218 30.12 30.44 -2.53
CA GLY A 218 29.50 30.68 -3.84
C GLY A 218 27.99 30.95 -3.75
N LYS A 219 27.49 32.06 -4.33
CA LYS A 219 26.05 32.37 -4.52
C LYS A 219 25.75 32.49 -6.02
N PRO A 220 24.47 32.56 -6.45
CA PRO A 220 23.42 31.56 -6.29
C PRO A 220 22.82 31.18 -7.66
N LEU A 221 22.34 29.95 -7.86
CA LEU A 221 21.60 29.59 -9.09
C LEU A 221 20.56 28.50 -8.82
N PHE A 222 19.44 28.54 -9.54
CA PHE A 222 18.37 27.55 -9.50
C PHE A 222 18.72 26.33 -10.38
N PRO A 223 18.05 25.17 -10.17
CA PRO A 223 18.67 23.87 -10.41
C PRO A 223 18.60 23.39 -11.86
N TRP A 224 19.57 22.56 -12.22
CA TRP A 224 19.45 21.58 -13.29
C TRP A 224 19.17 20.23 -12.63
N MET A 225 17.98 19.65 -12.86
CA MET A 225 17.65 18.29 -12.44
C MET A 225 16.71 17.63 -13.46
N ALA A 226 17.22 17.45 -14.67
CA ALA A 226 16.57 16.73 -15.76
C ALA A 226 17.56 15.70 -16.31
N LEU A 227 17.40 14.44 -15.88
CA LEU A 227 17.98 13.19 -16.43
C LEU A 227 17.72 11.98 -15.51
N GLY A 228 17.53 12.20 -14.20
CA GLY A 228 17.18 11.13 -13.24
C GLY A 228 15.69 11.02 -12.89
N SER A 229 14.84 11.89 -13.46
CA SER A 229 13.44 12.07 -13.06
C SER A 229 12.43 11.18 -13.78
N ALA A 230 12.76 10.65 -14.97
CA ALA A 230 11.83 9.91 -15.81
C ALA A 230 11.40 8.59 -15.18
N THR A 231 12.35 7.71 -14.88
CA THR A 231 12.09 6.39 -14.28
C THR A 231 11.36 6.50 -12.94
N ILE A 232 11.73 7.48 -12.11
CA ILE A 232 11.09 7.72 -10.81
C ILE A 232 9.65 8.22 -11.00
N LEU A 233 9.37 9.15 -11.93
CA LEU A 233 7.99 9.57 -12.17
C LEU A 233 7.14 8.43 -12.72
N VAL A 234 7.69 7.58 -13.59
CA VAL A 234 6.95 6.48 -14.23
C VAL A 234 6.65 5.36 -13.23
N ILE A 235 7.62 5.00 -12.37
CA ILE A 235 7.37 4.12 -11.20
C ILE A 235 6.35 4.74 -10.25
N LEU A 236 6.33 6.07 -10.10
CA LEU A 236 5.31 6.77 -9.29
C LEU A 236 3.95 6.89 -9.99
N LEU A 237 3.85 6.88 -11.31
CA LEU A 237 2.57 6.89 -12.03
C LEU A 237 1.94 5.48 -12.06
N LEU A 238 2.75 4.44 -12.30
CA LEU A 238 2.40 3.05 -12.01
C LEU A 238 1.98 2.89 -10.53
N GLY A 239 2.77 3.46 -9.61
CA GLY A 239 2.51 3.46 -8.17
C GLY A 239 1.25 4.24 -7.77
N VAL A 240 0.88 5.31 -8.49
CA VAL A 240 -0.40 6.02 -8.27
C VAL A 240 -1.57 5.15 -8.71
N SER A 241 -1.49 4.44 -9.84
CA SER A 241 -2.54 3.48 -10.21
C SER A 241 -2.61 2.28 -9.24
N HIS A 242 -1.48 1.90 -8.63
CA HIS A 242 -1.41 0.87 -7.59
C HIS A 242 -2.04 1.31 -6.26
N GLN A 243 -1.82 2.57 -5.84
CA GLN A 243 -2.33 3.12 -4.57
C GLN A 243 -3.86 3.17 -4.49
N TYR A 244 -4.55 3.14 -5.63
CA TYR A 244 -6.01 3.07 -5.71
C TYR A 244 -6.60 1.65 -5.58
N LEU A 245 -5.77 0.60 -5.60
CA LEU A 245 -6.24 -0.80 -5.57
C LEU A 245 -5.58 -1.63 -4.45
N ALA A 246 -4.26 -1.53 -4.28
CA ALA A 246 -3.48 -2.41 -3.40
C ALA A 246 -3.71 -2.17 -1.89
N ARG A 247 -4.39 -1.07 -1.49
CA ARG A 247 -4.55 -0.68 -0.07
C ARG A 247 -5.77 -1.25 0.66
N PHE A 248 -6.60 -2.06 0.00
CA PHE A 248 -7.68 -2.83 0.67
C PHE A 248 -7.56 -4.35 0.49
N GLN A 249 -6.37 -4.85 0.10
CA GLN A 249 -6.09 -6.29 0.03
C GLN A 249 -5.79 -6.93 1.40
N ARG A 250 -6.64 -6.68 2.41
CA ARG A 250 -6.79 -7.62 3.53
C ARG A 250 -8.03 -8.49 3.28
N PRO A 251 -7.89 -9.82 3.12
CA PRO A 251 -9.01 -10.67 3.48
C PRO A 251 -9.32 -10.42 4.96
N TYR A 252 -10.57 -10.09 5.29
CA TYR A 252 -10.97 -10.02 6.69
C TYR A 252 -10.88 -11.44 7.27
N SER A 253 -10.17 -11.61 8.38
CA SER A 253 -10.16 -12.89 9.09
C SER A 253 -11.52 -13.11 9.76
N PHE A 254 -12.39 -13.86 9.09
CA PHE A 254 -13.78 -14.06 9.48
C PHE A 254 -13.98 -14.96 10.73
N GLU A 255 -12.89 -15.42 11.37
CA GLU A 255 -12.91 -16.32 12.54
C GLU A 255 -12.65 -15.62 13.90
N ALA A 256 -12.41 -14.32 13.93
CA ALA A 256 -11.99 -13.62 15.15
C ALA A 256 -13.05 -13.66 16.29
N GLN A 257 -12.82 -14.51 17.29
CA GLN A 257 -13.62 -14.55 18.53
C GLN A 257 -13.19 -13.45 19.51
N SER A 258 -14.14 -12.82 20.20
CA SER A 258 -13.90 -11.78 21.20
C SER A 258 -13.73 -12.36 22.61
N GLU A 259 -12.57 -12.19 23.22
CA GLU A 259 -12.32 -12.56 24.62
C GLU A 259 -12.59 -11.41 25.62
N PRO A 260 -12.95 -11.70 26.90
CA PRO A 260 -13.51 -10.73 27.83
C PRO A 260 -12.50 -10.02 28.76
N THR A 261 -12.90 -8.84 29.26
CA THR A 261 -12.14 -7.98 30.18
C THR A 261 -12.08 -8.52 31.63
N ILE A 262 -10.96 -8.30 32.33
CA ILE A 262 -10.80 -8.50 33.79
C ILE A 262 -10.06 -7.31 34.42
N GLU A 263 -10.35 -7.00 35.70
CA GLU A 263 -10.02 -5.76 36.40
C GLU A 263 -8.76 -5.77 37.30
N ILE A 264 -8.07 -4.62 37.35
CA ILE A 264 -7.54 -3.85 38.53
C ILE A 264 -6.68 -4.57 39.61
N ILE A 265 -5.57 -3.92 40.05
CA ILE A 265 -5.29 -3.43 41.43
C ILE A 265 -3.89 -2.74 41.49
N GLU A 266 -3.76 -1.75 42.38
CA GLU A 266 -2.65 -0.77 42.51
C GLU A 266 -1.44 -1.23 43.36
N ALA A 267 -0.27 -0.58 43.17
CA ALA A 267 0.62 -0.12 44.26
C ALA A 267 1.71 0.85 43.73
N VAL A 268 2.16 1.82 44.55
CA VAL A 268 3.12 2.88 44.16
C VAL A 268 4.40 2.83 45.01
N VAL A 269 5.58 3.11 44.41
CA VAL A 269 6.85 3.39 45.13
C VAL A 269 7.58 4.59 44.49
N VAL A 270 8.21 5.41 45.33
CA VAL A 270 8.84 6.73 45.03
C VAL A 270 10.26 6.59 44.42
N LEU A 271 10.73 7.65 43.74
CA LEU A 271 12.11 7.84 43.27
C LEU A 271 12.78 9.04 43.95
N GLU A 272 14.10 8.97 44.18
CA GLU A 272 14.97 10.12 44.50
C GLU A 272 16.25 10.08 43.62
N THR A 273 16.99 11.19 43.57
CA THR A 273 17.99 11.55 42.54
C THR A 273 19.45 11.50 43.06
N ASP A 274 20.52 11.65 42.24
CA ASP A 274 21.10 12.98 41.97
C ASP A 274 22.29 13.07 40.95
N ALA A 275 22.48 14.30 40.45
CA ALA A 275 23.67 15.02 39.95
C ALA A 275 24.91 14.34 39.28
N LYS A 276 25.14 14.68 37.98
CA LYS A 276 26.12 15.69 37.42
C LYS A 276 27.49 15.98 38.12
N PRO A 277 28.49 16.65 37.45
CA PRO A 277 28.71 16.98 36.00
C PRO A 277 30.16 16.57 35.55
N ASP A 278 31.09 17.24 34.81
CA ASP A 278 31.25 18.50 34.01
C ASP A 278 32.57 18.48 33.14
N ILE A 279 32.96 19.61 32.51
CA ILE A 279 34.32 20.08 32.05
C ILE A 279 34.86 19.72 30.63
N ARG A 280 34.75 20.69 29.69
CA ARG A 280 35.81 21.49 28.93
C ARG A 280 37.17 20.85 28.49
N ASN A 281 37.96 21.33 27.49
CA ASN A 281 38.08 22.64 26.78
C ASN A 281 38.99 22.60 25.48
N GLN A 282 38.82 23.55 24.53
CA GLN A 282 39.86 24.27 23.68
C GLN A 282 40.82 23.50 22.70
N ILE A 283 41.61 24.09 21.75
CA ILE A 283 41.49 25.15 20.68
C ILE A 283 42.80 25.18 19.81
N GLY A 284 42.77 25.54 18.50
CA GLY A 284 43.95 25.91 17.65
C GLY A 284 43.82 25.53 16.14
N GLN A 285 43.83 26.42 15.12
CA GLN A 285 44.93 27.21 14.46
C GLN A 285 45.90 26.37 13.56
N THR A 286 46.34 26.73 12.32
CA THR A 286 46.20 27.93 11.42
C THR A 286 46.76 27.68 9.97
N ASN A 287 46.46 28.59 9.00
CA ASN A 287 47.20 28.93 7.73
C ASN A 287 47.13 28.01 6.47
N ILE A 288 47.47 28.42 5.21
CA ILE A 288 47.17 29.61 4.34
C ILE A 288 47.88 29.48 2.93
N LEU A 289 47.45 30.23 1.88
CA LEU A 289 47.96 30.41 0.45
C LEU A 289 47.15 29.63 -0.64
N ASP A 290 46.53 30.23 -1.69
CA ASP A 290 46.99 31.00 -2.89
C ASP A 290 47.39 30.09 -4.10
N LYS A 291 47.12 30.35 -5.41
CA LYS A 291 46.47 31.48 -6.13
C LYS A 291 46.18 31.15 -7.63
N ASN A 292 45.15 31.77 -8.25
CA ASN A 292 45.00 32.11 -9.72
C ASN A 292 44.94 30.93 -10.74
N ASN A 293 44.45 30.99 -12.00
CA ASN A 293 43.80 31.98 -12.92
C ASN A 293 43.18 31.17 -14.13
N SER A 294 42.41 31.66 -15.12
CA SER A 294 41.48 32.81 -15.33
C SER A 294 40.89 32.78 -16.79
N THR A 295 39.70 33.38 -17.03
CA THR A 295 39.10 33.79 -18.37
C THR A 295 38.79 32.71 -19.42
N SER A 296 37.87 32.87 -20.39
CA SER A 296 36.68 33.76 -20.59
C SER A 296 35.93 33.32 -21.88
N GLY A 297 34.59 33.39 -21.91
CA GLY A 297 33.81 33.21 -23.15
C GLY A 297 32.31 33.01 -22.89
N ARG A 298 31.44 33.67 -23.68
CA ARG A 298 29.98 33.52 -23.59
C ARG A 298 29.31 33.81 -24.94
N VAL A 299 28.58 32.85 -25.46
CA VAL A 299 27.63 32.98 -26.58
C VAL A 299 26.28 32.45 -26.07
N SER A 300 25.18 32.92 -26.64
CA SER A 300 23.81 32.55 -26.24
C SER A 300 23.13 31.78 -27.36
N GLU A 301 22.73 30.54 -27.06
CA GLU A 301 21.84 29.73 -27.89
C GLU A 301 20.51 29.52 -27.15
N GLU A 302 19.43 29.36 -27.90
CA GLU A 302 18.12 28.98 -27.38
C GLU A 302 18.14 27.46 -27.15
N LEU A 303 17.86 27.00 -25.93
CA LEU A 303 17.74 25.57 -25.66
C LEU A 303 16.38 25.06 -26.13
N GLU A 304 16.38 24.35 -27.24
CA GLU A 304 15.39 23.31 -27.50
C GLU A 304 15.48 22.24 -26.39
N ALA A 305 14.34 21.68 -25.98
CA ALA A 305 14.32 20.59 -25.01
C ALA A 305 14.65 19.26 -25.73
N PRO A 306 15.47 18.36 -25.13
CA PRO A 306 15.83 17.10 -25.77
C PRO A 306 14.64 16.15 -25.93
N ASN A 307 14.69 15.27 -26.94
CA ASN A 307 13.66 14.28 -27.29
C ASN A 307 13.46 13.20 -26.21
N ALA A 308 12.79 13.55 -25.11
CA ALA A 308 12.44 12.60 -24.05
C ALA A 308 11.48 11.46 -24.52
N SER A 309 10.87 11.60 -25.70
CA SER A 309 9.98 10.60 -26.30
C SER A 309 10.71 9.37 -26.87
N GLU A 310 11.92 9.54 -27.42
CA GLU A 310 12.65 8.44 -28.08
C GLU A 310 13.32 7.50 -27.05
N ASP A 311 13.93 8.07 -26.00
CA ASP A 311 14.43 7.31 -24.84
C ASP A 311 13.28 6.63 -24.06
N PHE A 312 12.09 7.22 -24.04
CA PHE A 312 10.94 6.59 -23.39
C PHE A 312 10.34 5.46 -24.25
N ALA A 313 10.17 5.65 -25.55
CA ALA A 313 9.66 4.60 -26.44
C ALA A 313 10.57 3.36 -26.43
N THR A 314 11.89 3.54 -26.43
CA THR A 314 12.86 2.42 -26.42
C THR A 314 12.87 1.61 -25.12
N LEU A 315 12.42 2.16 -23.98
CA LEU A 315 12.24 1.40 -22.73
C LEU A 315 11.10 0.35 -22.79
N PHE A 316 10.16 0.48 -23.73
CA PHE A 316 8.97 -0.38 -23.86
C PHE A 316 8.86 -1.10 -25.21
N ALA A 317 9.83 -0.92 -26.12
CA ALA A 317 9.76 -1.38 -27.52
C ALA A 317 10.13 -2.87 -27.75
N SER A 318 10.07 -3.75 -26.74
CA SER A 318 10.75 -5.05 -26.78
C SER A 318 10.04 -6.22 -26.09
N SER A 319 8.70 -6.25 -26.09
CA SER A 319 7.94 -7.42 -25.61
C SER A 319 6.55 -7.53 -26.28
N ALA A 320 5.89 -8.68 -26.14
CA ALA A 320 4.66 -9.01 -26.87
C ALA A 320 3.41 -8.67 -26.04
N THR A 321 2.72 -7.59 -26.41
CA THR A 321 1.44 -7.18 -25.81
C THR A 321 0.45 -8.34 -25.78
N PRO A 322 -0.26 -8.58 -24.65
CA PRO A 322 -1.29 -9.61 -24.56
C PRO A 322 -2.32 -9.49 -25.68
N GLU A 323 -2.75 -10.61 -26.26
CA GLU A 323 -3.79 -10.61 -27.30
C GLU A 323 -5.15 -10.33 -26.66
N VAL A 324 -5.86 -9.30 -27.15
CA VAL A 324 -7.14 -8.86 -26.60
C VAL A 324 -8.29 -9.18 -27.55
N THR A 325 -9.01 -10.26 -27.29
CA THR A 325 -10.27 -10.57 -27.98
C THR A 325 -11.47 -9.96 -27.26
N ARG A 326 -12.49 -9.56 -28.03
CA ARG A 326 -13.75 -9.00 -27.50
C ARG A 326 -14.92 -9.63 -28.22
N PHE A 327 -15.90 -10.08 -27.46
CA PHE A 327 -17.14 -10.68 -27.97
C PHE A 327 -18.32 -10.32 -27.05
N THR A 328 -19.52 -10.77 -27.40
CA THR A 328 -20.74 -10.49 -26.61
C THR A 328 -21.64 -11.73 -26.67
N LEU A 329 -22.01 -12.25 -25.50
CA LEU A 329 -22.86 -13.43 -25.37
C LEU A 329 -24.29 -13.13 -25.83
N SER A 330 -25.08 -14.17 -26.14
CA SER A 330 -26.44 -14.00 -26.68
C SER A 330 -27.42 -13.23 -25.77
N ASN A 331 -27.11 -13.11 -24.47
CA ASN A 331 -27.87 -12.32 -23.49
C ASN A 331 -27.30 -10.90 -23.23
N GLY A 332 -26.36 -10.43 -24.06
CA GLY A 332 -25.81 -9.07 -24.01
C GLY A 332 -24.60 -8.87 -23.10
N ILE A 333 -24.17 -9.90 -22.35
CA ILE A 333 -22.93 -9.82 -21.55
C ILE A 333 -21.74 -9.55 -22.48
N ARG A 334 -21.13 -8.38 -22.33
CA ARG A 334 -19.86 -8.04 -23.01
C ARG A 334 -18.73 -8.84 -22.38
N VAL A 335 -17.80 -9.32 -23.19
CA VAL A 335 -16.59 -10.01 -22.73
C VAL A 335 -15.36 -9.39 -23.37
N VAL A 336 -14.34 -9.13 -22.54
CA VAL A 336 -12.96 -8.89 -22.97
C VAL A 336 -12.08 -10.00 -22.41
N ASN A 337 -11.27 -10.60 -23.27
CA ASN A 337 -10.32 -11.65 -22.90
C ASN A 337 -8.90 -11.20 -23.24
N LEU A 338 -8.00 -11.26 -22.27
CA LEU A 338 -6.59 -10.94 -22.42
C LEU A 338 -5.83 -12.26 -22.35
N HIS A 339 -5.54 -12.83 -23.51
CA HIS A 339 -4.78 -14.07 -23.60
C HIS A 339 -3.32 -13.81 -23.19
N VAL A 340 -2.83 -14.56 -22.20
CA VAL A 340 -1.46 -14.47 -21.69
C VAL A 340 -0.78 -15.82 -21.92
N GLU A 341 0.06 -15.85 -22.95
CA GLU A 341 0.87 -17.01 -23.34
C GLU A 341 1.70 -17.55 -22.16
N ASP A 342 1.76 -18.88 -22.05
CA ASP A 342 2.43 -19.67 -20.99
C ASP A 342 1.86 -19.56 -19.56
N SER A 343 0.94 -18.64 -19.26
CA SER A 343 0.46 -18.45 -17.89
C SER A 343 -0.42 -19.61 -17.40
N THR A 344 -0.13 -20.12 -16.20
CA THR A 344 -0.97 -21.12 -15.52
C THR A 344 -2.12 -20.49 -14.74
N ASP A 345 -1.99 -19.23 -14.35
CA ASP A 345 -3.00 -18.52 -13.55
C ASP A 345 -4.14 -18.01 -14.44
N VAL A 346 -5.34 -17.97 -13.88
CA VAL A 346 -6.53 -17.40 -14.53
C VAL A 346 -7.26 -16.48 -13.56
N ILE A 347 -7.51 -15.25 -14.01
CA ILE A 347 -8.33 -14.27 -13.29
C ILE A 347 -9.60 -14.01 -14.11
N ILE A 348 -10.75 -14.00 -13.44
CA ILE A 348 -12.04 -13.64 -14.05
C ILE A 348 -12.64 -12.52 -13.21
N LEU A 349 -13.06 -11.42 -13.84
CA LEU A 349 -13.64 -10.26 -13.15
C LEU A 349 -14.96 -9.86 -13.81
N SER A 350 -16.03 -9.67 -13.04
CA SER A 350 -17.29 -9.07 -13.51
C SER A 350 -17.40 -7.64 -13.01
N TYR A 351 -17.63 -6.71 -13.93
CA TYR A 351 -17.94 -5.31 -13.64
C TYR A 351 -19.44 -5.06 -13.79
N LEU A 352 -20.06 -4.52 -12.73
CA LEU A 352 -21.50 -4.48 -12.53
C LEU A 352 -22.01 -3.06 -12.22
N PRO A 353 -23.10 -2.58 -12.86
CA PRO A 353 -23.55 -1.18 -12.88
C PRO A 353 -24.31 -0.69 -11.62
N LEU A 354 -23.78 -0.99 -10.43
CA LEU A 354 -24.28 -0.55 -9.13
C LEU A 354 -23.10 -0.14 -8.24
N GLY A 355 -23.06 1.11 -7.77
CA GLY A 355 -22.00 1.62 -6.89
C GLY A 355 -22.46 2.68 -5.89
N LEU A 356 -21.56 3.09 -5.00
CA LEU A 356 -21.81 3.97 -3.84
C LEU A 356 -22.37 5.35 -4.23
N ALA A 357 -21.93 5.90 -5.37
CA ALA A 357 -22.41 7.16 -5.93
C ALA A 357 -23.76 7.02 -6.68
N THR A 358 -24.17 5.79 -6.99
CA THR A 358 -25.48 5.49 -7.62
C THR A 358 -26.58 5.17 -6.59
N ASP A 359 -26.22 4.79 -5.36
CA ASP A 359 -27.15 4.29 -4.35
C ASP A 359 -28.33 5.26 -4.07
N GLY A 360 -29.51 4.71 -3.80
CA GLY A 360 -30.75 5.47 -3.61
C GLY A 360 -30.83 6.24 -2.29
N LYS A 361 -31.91 7.02 -2.12
CA LYS A 361 -32.17 7.81 -0.91
C LYS A 361 -32.30 6.92 0.34
N ALA A 362 -31.57 7.28 1.40
CA ALA A 362 -31.43 6.56 2.66
C ALA A 362 -31.00 5.09 2.46
N LYS A 363 -29.95 4.91 1.64
CA LYS A 363 -29.35 3.61 1.26
C LYS A 363 -27.83 3.72 1.13
N ALA A 364 -27.19 4.49 1.99
CA ALA A 364 -25.80 4.96 1.84
C ALA A 364 -24.72 3.86 1.84
N TYR A 365 -25.10 2.59 1.92
CA TYR A 365 -24.20 1.43 1.93
C TYR A 365 -24.80 0.19 1.22
N TRP A 366 -25.90 0.35 0.48
CA TRP A 366 -26.66 -0.81 -0.04
C TRP A 366 -25.95 -1.53 -1.18
N SER A 367 -25.30 -0.81 -2.10
CA SER A 367 -24.38 -1.39 -3.09
C SER A 367 -23.29 -2.25 -2.42
N HIS A 368 -22.74 -1.79 -1.28
CA HIS A 368 -21.75 -2.53 -0.52
C HIS A 368 -22.33 -3.79 0.16
N LEU A 369 -23.50 -3.68 0.80
CA LEU A 369 -24.18 -4.85 1.37
C LEU A 369 -24.51 -5.90 0.31
N ILE A 370 -24.95 -5.47 -0.87
CA ILE A 370 -25.31 -6.36 -1.98
C ILE A 370 -24.08 -7.03 -2.58
N ASN A 371 -22.95 -6.34 -2.69
CA ASN A 371 -21.66 -6.96 -3.05
C ASN A 371 -21.32 -8.14 -2.10
N TYR A 372 -21.32 -7.92 -0.78
CA TYR A 372 -21.06 -8.98 0.20
C TYR A 372 -22.09 -10.12 0.16
N LEU A 373 -23.38 -9.79 0.00
CA LEU A 373 -24.46 -10.78 -0.02
C LEU A 373 -24.43 -11.65 -1.29
N THR A 374 -24.25 -11.03 -2.47
CA THR A 374 -24.09 -11.74 -3.74
C THR A 374 -22.84 -12.61 -3.72
N PHE A 375 -21.70 -12.11 -3.23
CA PHE A 375 -20.48 -12.90 -3.10
C PHE A 375 -20.70 -14.17 -2.25
N ARG A 376 -21.61 -14.11 -1.25
CA ARG A 376 -21.92 -15.18 -0.30
C ARG A 376 -23.13 -16.06 -0.64
N THR A 377 -23.88 -15.84 -1.73
CA THR A 377 -25.02 -16.71 -2.08
C THR A 377 -24.61 -18.13 -2.48
N ILE A 378 -23.35 -18.32 -2.87
CA ILE A 378 -22.84 -19.56 -3.47
C ILE A 378 -22.27 -20.58 -2.46
N GLY A 379 -22.29 -20.26 -1.16
CA GLY A 379 -21.82 -21.11 -0.07
C GLY A 379 -20.65 -20.50 0.73
N PRO A 380 -20.12 -21.22 1.74
CA PRO A 380 -18.83 -20.88 2.34
C PRO A 380 -17.73 -20.94 1.27
N ILE A 381 -16.78 -20.03 1.34
CA ILE A 381 -15.67 -19.96 0.38
C ILE A 381 -14.50 -20.74 0.95
N ASP A 382 -14.34 -21.98 0.47
CA ASP A 382 -13.07 -22.68 0.57
C ASP A 382 -12.05 -22.02 -0.38
N ASP A 383 -10.85 -21.80 0.17
CA ASP A 383 -9.67 -21.17 -0.43
C ASP A 383 -9.77 -19.70 -0.89
N ASN A 384 -8.60 -19.03 -1.00
CA ASN A 384 -8.40 -17.62 -1.36
C ASN A 384 -8.72 -17.28 -2.84
N THR A 385 -9.76 -17.90 -3.40
CA THR A 385 -10.08 -18.01 -4.83
C THR A 385 -11.05 -16.93 -5.35
N GLY A 386 -11.18 -15.81 -4.64
CA GLY A 386 -12.01 -14.70 -5.11
C GLY A 386 -12.09 -13.51 -4.16
N ASN A 387 -12.68 -12.42 -4.66
CA ASN A 387 -12.78 -11.13 -3.99
C ASN A 387 -14.02 -10.36 -4.52
N GLY A 388 -14.45 -9.32 -3.80
CA GLY A 388 -15.62 -8.50 -4.18
C GLY A 388 -15.50 -7.08 -3.66
N GLU A 389 -15.56 -6.09 -4.56
CA GLU A 389 -15.31 -4.68 -4.25
C GLU A 389 -16.41 -3.77 -4.78
N THR A 390 -16.75 -2.73 -4.01
CA THR A 390 -17.62 -1.62 -4.45
C THR A 390 -16.80 -0.36 -4.61
N LEU A 391 -17.10 0.39 -5.68
CA LEU A 391 -16.51 1.67 -6.05
C LEU A 391 -17.63 2.72 -6.17
N ALA A 392 -17.37 3.87 -6.79
CA ALA A 392 -18.37 4.94 -6.88
C ALA A 392 -19.51 4.56 -7.86
N ASP A 393 -19.16 4.11 -9.06
CA ASP A 393 -20.06 3.82 -10.16
C ASP A 393 -20.43 2.33 -10.30
N ASN A 394 -19.56 1.43 -9.81
CA ASN A 394 -19.70 -0.01 -10.05
C ASN A 394 -19.37 -0.91 -8.85
N ILE A 395 -19.75 -2.19 -8.98
CA ILE A 395 -19.23 -3.33 -8.23
C ILE A 395 -18.29 -4.11 -9.15
N ARG A 396 -17.24 -4.69 -8.56
CA ARG A 396 -16.39 -5.71 -9.18
C ARG A 396 -16.46 -6.99 -8.37
N LEU A 397 -16.80 -8.10 -9.01
CA LEU A 397 -16.62 -9.45 -8.45
C LEU A 397 -15.46 -10.13 -9.16
N GLU A 398 -14.68 -10.93 -8.44
CA GLU A 398 -13.37 -11.42 -8.86
C GLU A 398 -13.20 -12.89 -8.45
N PHE A 399 -12.80 -13.74 -9.39
CA PHE A 399 -12.36 -15.11 -9.18
C PHE A 399 -10.87 -15.22 -9.51
N ILE A 400 -10.13 -15.92 -8.66
CA ILE A 400 -8.70 -16.18 -8.80
C ILE A 400 -8.53 -17.70 -8.83
N GLY A 401 -7.98 -18.21 -9.93
CA GLY A 401 -7.81 -19.64 -10.17
C GLY A 401 -6.73 -19.90 -11.22
N ASN A 402 -6.88 -20.99 -11.97
CA ASN A 402 -5.88 -21.49 -12.92
C ASN A 402 -6.53 -22.19 -14.12
N THR A 403 -5.70 -22.63 -15.06
CA THR A 403 -6.13 -23.32 -16.29
C THR A 403 -6.80 -24.67 -16.05
N ASP A 404 -6.67 -25.28 -14.87
CA ASP A 404 -7.41 -26.48 -14.47
C ASP A 404 -8.83 -26.18 -13.92
N ASN A 405 -9.10 -24.97 -13.40
CA ASN A 405 -10.32 -24.67 -12.65
C ASN A 405 -11.13 -23.45 -13.13
N TRP A 406 -10.70 -22.71 -14.15
CA TRP A 406 -11.39 -21.51 -14.66
C TRP A 406 -12.88 -21.70 -14.99
N THR A 407 -13.29 -22.88 -15.43
CA THR A 407 -14.69 -23.23 -15.70
C THR A 407 -15.56 -23.24 -14.45
N GLN A 408 -14.98 -23.53 -13.27
CA GLN A 408 -15.63 -23.38 -11.98
C GLN A 408 -15.73 -21.90 -11.57
N GLY A 409 -14.76 -21.08 -12.00
CA GLY A 409 -14.82 -19.63 -11.93
C GLY A 409 -16.02 -19.09 -12.69
N LEU A 410 -16.16 -19.45 -13.97
CA LEU A 410 -17.34 -19.08 -14.78
C LEU A 410 -18.65 -19.53 -14.13
N GLU A 411 -18.71 -20.72 -13.54
CA GLU A 411 -19.88 -21.16 -12.78
C GLU A 411 -20.18 -20.27 -11.55
N ARG A 412 -19.16 -19.77 -10.84
CA ARG A 412 -19.33 -18.82 -9.72
C ARG A 412 -19.87 -17.50 -10.22
N HIS A 413 -19.30 -16.94 -11.29
CA HIS A 413 -19.79 -15.72 -11.92
C HIS A 413 -21.23 -15.87 -12.44
N ALA A 414 -21.58 -17.02 -13.03
CA ALA A 414 -22.94 -17.32 -13.46
C ALA A 414 -23.94 -17.36 -12.28
N LYS A 415 -23.53 -17.92 -11.14
CA LYS A 415 -24.32 -17.94 -9.91
C LYS A 415 -24.45 -16.56 -9.25
N TRP A 416 -23.43 -15.69 -9.35
CA TRP A 416 -23.49 -14.29 -8.87
C TRP A 416 -24.34 -13.37 -9.75
N LEU A 417 -24.37 -13.60 -11.07
CA LEU A 417 -25.24 -12.89 -12.02
C LEU A 417 -26.69 -13.40 -12.00
N SER A 418 -26.90 -14.62 -11.50
CA SER A 418 -28.23 -15.18 -11.23
C SER A 418 -28.83 -14.55 -9.97
N GLU A 419 -30.14 -14.32 -9.96
CA GLU A 419 -30.89 -13.66 -8.87
C GLU A 419 -31.09 -14.56 -7.61
N LEU A 420 -30.10 -15.40 -7.27
CA LEU A 420 -30.15 -16.38 -6.18
C LEU A 420 -30.59 -15.74 -4.84
N PRO A 421 -31.52 -16.33 -4.08
CA PRO A 421 -32.07 -15.69 -2.89
C PRO A 421 -31.01 -15.46 -1.80
N PHE A 422 -31.03 -14.29 -1.18
CA PHE A 422 -30.24 -14.02 0.03
C PHE A 422 -30.83 -14.76 1.23
N SER A 423 -30.02 -15.08 2.24
CA SER A 423 -30.49 -15.71 3.48
C SER A 423 -30.42 -14.74 4.66
N ALA A 424 -31.26 -14.98 5.68
CA ALA A 424 -31.21 -14.20 6.92
C ALA A 424 -29.88 -14.37 7.67
N GLU A 425 -29.23 -15.53 7.49
CA GLU A 425 -27.91 -15.84 8.05
C GLU A 425 -26.80 -15.05 7.37
N SER A 426 -26.75 -15.03 6.03
CA SER A 426 -25.72 -14.26 5.30
C SER A 426 -25.91 -12.75 5.50
N LEU A 427 -27.14 -12.26 5.69
CA LEU A 427 -27.40 -10.88 6.12
C LEU A 427 -26.95 -10.60 7.56
N ALA A 428 -27.21 -11.51 8.50
CA ALA A 428 -26.77 -11.32 9.89
C ALA A 428 -25.24 -11.30 10.02
N GLU A 429 -24.53 -12.15 9.24
CA GLU A 429 -23.07 -12.15 9.20
C GLU A 429 -22.52 -10.93 8.46
N THR A 430 -23.04 -10.61 7.26
CA THR A 430 -22.63 -9.43 6.48
C THR A 430 -22.80 -8.14 7.30
N ARG A 431 -23.93 -7.99 8.01
CA ARG A 431 -24.18 -6.88 8.94
C ARG A 431 -23.12 -6.79 10.04
N ARG A 432 -22.74 -7.91 10.65
CA ARG A 432 -21.70 -7.96 11.68
C ARG A 432 -20.35 -7.51 11.13
N ASN A 433 -19.93 -8.10 10.02
CA ASN A 433 -18.62 -7.89 9.41
C ASN A 433 -18.48 -6.45 8.88
N ALA A 434 -19.53 -5.92 8.24
CA ALA A 434 -19.59 -4.52 7.81
C ALA A 434 -19.48 -3.56 9.00
N LEU A 435 -20.25 -3.78 10.08
CA LEU A 435 -20.25 -2.90 11.25
C LEU A 435 -18.90 -2.92 11.99
N SER A 436 -18.20 -4.05 12.07
CA SER A 436 -16.85 -4.13 12.65
C SER A 436 -15.76 -3.46 11.79
N GLY A 437 -15.94 -3.41 10.47
CA GLY A 437 -14.98 -2.76 9.56
C GLY A 437 -14.84 -1.25 9.79
N PHE A 438 -15.87 -0.58 10.32
CA PHE A 438 -15.84 0.86 10.56
C PHE A 438 -14.80 1.30 11.58
N ASP A 439 -14.52 0.50 12.62
CA ASP A 439 -13.57 0.90 13.65
C ASP A 439 -12.14 0.96 13.11
N TYR A 440 -11.78 0.02 12.22
CA TYR A 440 -10.53 0.07 11.45
C TYR A 440 -10.50 1.25 10.47
N ILE A 441 -11.62 1.54 9.79
CA ILE A 441 -11.75 2.67 8.86
C ILE A 441 -11.59 4.02 9.58
N GLU A 442 -12.11 4.15 10.80
CA GLU A 442 -12.00 5.35 11.63
C GLU A 442 -10.55 5.54 12.13
N GLU A 443 -9.94 4.51 12.71
CA GLU A 443 -8.55 4.55 13.22
C GLU A 443 -7.52 4.86 12.13
N ASN A 444 -7.71 4.31 10.93
CA ASN A 444 -6.81 4.52 9.80
C ASN A 444 -7.19 5.71 8.92
N LEU A 445 -8.24 6.46 9.28
CA LEU A 445 -8.78 7.59 8.51
C LEU A 445 -9.11 7.22 7.05
N ALA A 446 -9.56 5.99 6.81
CA ALA A 446 -9.75 5.39 5.50
C ALA A 446 -11.12 5.72 4.84
N THR A 447 -11.74 6.83 5.23
CA THR A 447 -13.19 7.10 5.05
C THR A 447 -13.65 7.51 3.64
N HIS A 448 -12.81 7.44 2.61
CA HIS A 448 -13.13 7.97 1.28
C HIS A 448 -14.26 7.21 0.55
N LYS A 449 -14.36 5.88 0.68
CA LYS A 449 -15.51 5.14 0.11
C LYS A 449 -16.84 5.55 0.77
N LEU A 450 -16.81 5.85 2.07
CA LEU A 450 -17.96 6.40 2.79
C LEU A 450 -18.27 7.83 2.30
N ALA A 451 -17.25 8.63 1.99
CA ALA A 451 -17.42 9.97 1.45
C ALA A 451 -18.10 9.95 0.07
N TYR A 452 -17.83 8.97 -0.81
CA TYR A 452 -18.53 8.83 -2.10
C TYR A 452 -20.04 8.61 -1.91
N ALA A 453 -20.42 7.72 -0.99
CA ALA A 453 -21.82 7.45 -0.69
C ALA A 453 -22.50 8.64 0.01
N ALA A 454 -21.81 9.29 0.94
CA ALA A 454 -22.30 10.49 1.61
C ALA A 454 -22.48 11.67 0.64
N TRP A 455 -21.54 11.87 -0.29
CA TRP A 455 -21.65 12.85 -1.38
C TRP A 455 -22.91 12.62 -2.21
N ASN A 456 -23.22 11.36 -2.55
CA ASN A 456 -24.43 10.99 -3.27
C ASN A 456 -25.71 11.26 -2.44
N GLN A 457 -25.74 10.90 -1.15
CA GLN A 457 -26.88 11.23 -0.29
C GLN A 457 -27.09 12.75 -0.16
N VAL A 458 -26.02 13.56 -0.07
CA VAL A 458 -26.09 15.02 0.01
C VAL A 458 -26.50 15.64 -1.34
N PHE A 459 -25.71 15.44 -2.40
CA PHE A 459 -25.87 16.16 -3.67
C PHE A 459 -26.90 15.56 -4.64
N ARG A 460 -27.36 14.32 -4.43
CA ARG A 460 -28.39 13.69 -5.29
C ARG A 460 -29.71 13.47 -4.55
N HIS A 461 -29.66 13.18 -3.24
CA HIS A 461 -30.86 12.90 -2.43
C HIS A 461 -31.24 14.02 -1.45
N GLY A 462 -30.40 15.03 -1.25
CA GLY A 462 -30.66 16.20 -0.41
C GLY A 462 -30.62 15.91 1.10
N GLU A 463 -29.90 14.87 1.53
CA GLU A 463 -29.73 14.53 2.95
C GLU A 463 -28.67 15.40 3.63
N THR A 464 -28.87 15.67 4.92
CA THR A 464 -27.90 16.43 5.77
C THR A 464 -27.41 15.64 6.98
N ASP A 465 -27.91 14.43 7.20
CA ASP A 465 -27.50 13.53 8.28
C ASP A 465 -27.40 12.08 7.77
N ILE A 466 -26.19 11.58 7.57
CA ILE A 466 -25.91 10.34 6.82
C ILE A 466 -25.62 9.19 7.80
N ALA A 467 -26.62 8.34 8.01
CA ALA A 467 -26.56 7.29 9.03
C ALA A 467 -26.10 5.94 8.44
N MET A 468 -24.82 5.84 8.05
CA MET A 468 -24.20 4.65 7.43
C MET A 468 -24.38 3.37 8.26
N ARG A 469 -24.00 3.43 9.55
CA ARG A 469 -24.11 2.28 10.47
C ARG A 469 -25.58 1.92 10.71
N LYS A 470 -26.46 2.92 10.75
CA LYS A 470 -27.92 2.73 10.91
C LYS A 470 -28.59 2.11 9.69
N ASP A 471 -28.27 2.56 8.46
CA ASP A 471 -28.79 2.01 7.21
C ASP A 471 -28.47 0.51 7.11
N ILE A 472 -27.26 0.11 7.51
CA ILE A 472 -26.83 -1.29 7.61
C ILE A 472 -27.66 -2.08 8.63
N GLN A 473 -27.99 -1.49 9.77
CA GLN A 473 -28.84 -2.11 10.80
C GLN A 473 -30.30 -2.23 10.37
N SER A 474 -30.85 -1.24 9.65
CA SER A 474 -32.27 -1.18 9.27
C SER A 474 -32.62 -1.95 8.01
N ALA A 475 -31.69 -2.16 7.08
CA ALA A 475 -31.97 -2.82 5.80
C ALA A 475 -32.62 -4.21 5.95
N GLN A 476 -33.76 -4.44 5.30
CA GLN A 476 -34.46 -5.72 5.32
C GLN A 476 -34.03 -6.63 4.16
N LEU A 477 -34.06 -7.95 4.39
CA LEU A 477 -33.62 -8.95 3.41
C LEU A 477 -34.37 -8.82 2.08
N SER A 478 -35.70 -8.69 2.12
CA SER A 478 -36.54 -8.54 0.93
C SER A 478 -36.32 -7.25 0.17
N GLU A 479 -35.93 -6.17 0.85
CA GLU A 479 -35.62 -4.89 0.21
C GLU A 479 -34.26 -4.95 -0.49
N LEU A 480 -33.25 -5.55 0.16
CA LEU A 480 -31.93 -5.77 -0.42
C LEU A 480 -31.99 -6.72 -1.63
N GLN A 481 -32.85 -7.75 -1.61
CA GLN A 481 -33.12 -8.59 -2.77
C GLN A 481 -33.77 -7.79 -3.90
N ALA A 482 -34.91 -7.12 -3.65
CA ALA A 482 -35.59 -6.35 -4.69
C ALA A 482 -34.73 -5.24 -5.30
N TYR A 483 -33.85 -4.62 -4.49
CA TYR A 483 -32.90 -3.60 -4.94
C TYR A 483 -31.74 -4.19 -5.74
N ARG A 484 -31.18 -5.35 -5.32
CA ARG A 484 -30.23 -6.11 -6.14
C ARG A 484 -30.85 -6.46 -7.49
N ASP A 485 -32.05 -7.04 -7.47
CA ASP A 485 -32.73 -7.50 -8.69
C ASP A 485 -33.00 -6.33 -9.63
N LEU A 486 -33.37 -5.16 -9.11
CA LEU A 486 -33.56 -3.96 -9.93
C LEU A 486 -32.25 -3.36 -10.48
N HIS A 487 -31.15 -3.40 -9.74
CA HIS A 487 -29.96 -2.58 -10.04
C HIS A 487 -28.67 -3.34 -10.37
N LEU A 488 -28.39 -4.51 -9.80
CA LEU A 488 -27.06 -5.14 -9.87
C LEU A 488 -26.69 -5.62 -11.27
N VAL A 489 -27.66 -6.09 -12.06
CA VAL A 489 -27.41 -6.70 -13.38
C VAL A 489 -28.33 -6.09 -14.42
N GLN A 490 -27.75 -5.34 -15.35
CA GLN A 490 -28.39 -4.70 -16.52
C GLN A 490 -27.63 -5.23 -17.75
N SER A 491 -28.30 -5.89 -18.70
CA SER A 491 -27.68 -6.72 -19.74
C SER A 491 -26.60 -6.00 -20.55
N ASP A 492 -26.91 -4.79 -21.03
CA ASP A 492 -26.05 -3.90 -21.80
C ASP A 492 -24.84 -3.34 -21.03
N ARG A 493 -24.85 -3.43 -19.70
CA ARG A 493 -23.87 -2.79 -18.81
C ARG A 493 -23.08 -3.78 -17.94
N VAL A 494 -23.20 -5.09 -18.16
CA VAL A 494 -22.24 -6.07 -17.64
C VAL A 494 -21.01 -6.12 -18.54
N LEU A 495 -19.82 -6.20 -17.94
CA LEU A 495 -18.59 -6.64 -18.62
C LEU A 495 -17.95 -7.76 -17.82
N LEU A 496 -17.56 -8.85 -18.48
CA LEU A 496 -16.59 -9.80 -17.94
C LEU A 496 -15.21 -9.56 -18.56
N CYS A 497 -14.19 -9.54 -17.70
CA CYS A 497 -12.78 -9.52 -18.07
C CYS A 497 -12.16 -10.86 -17.69
N VAL A 498 -11.58 -11.57 -18.66
CA VAL A 498 -10.90 -12.86 -18.46
C VAL A 498 -9.43 -12.68 -18.80
N ILE A 499 -8.53 -13.22 -17.97
CA ILE A 499 -7.08 -13.11 -18.15
C ILE A 499 -6.42 -14.45 -17.83
N GLY A 500 -5.53 -14.91 -18.71
CA GLY A 500 -4.72 -16.12 -18.52
C GLY A 500 -4.49 -16.85 -19.84
N SER A 501 -3.93 -18.06 -19.79
CA SER A 501 -3.75 -18.90 -20.99
C SER A 501 -5.00 -19.76 -21.25
N ILE A 502 -6.03 -19.14 -21.83
CA ILE A 502 -7.23 -19.83 -22.32
C ILE A 502 -7.40 -19.56 -23.82
N ASP A 503 -7.61 -20.62 -24.58
CA ASP A 503 -7.97 -20.58 -26.01
C ASP A 503 -9.26 -19.76 -26.25
N PRO A 504 -9.25 -18.70 -27.10
CA PRO A 504 -10.40 -17.82 -27.28
C PRO A 504 -11.68 -18.52 -27.75
N ASP A 505 -11.58 -19.45 -28.70
CA ASP A 505 -12.73 -20.21 -29.21
C ASP A 505 -13.34 -21.06 -28.08
N THR A 506 -12.51 -21.80 -27.34
CA THR A 506 -12.93 -22.60 -26.18
C THR A 506 -13.52 -21.74 -25.06
N LEU A 507 -13.02 -20.52 -24.86
CA LEU A 507 -13.54 -19.57 -23.87
C LEU A 507 -14.94 -19.09 -24.27
N GLU A 508 -15.11 -18.54 -25.47
CA GLU A 508 -16.41 -18.03 -25.97
C GLU A 508 -17.46 -19.15 -25.96
N ASP A 509 -17.11 -20.30 -26.52
CA ASP A 509 -17.98 -21.47 -26.61
C ASP A 509 -18.34 -22.05 -25.21
N THR A 510 -17.52 -21.82 -24.17
CA THR A 510 -17.84 -22.19 -22.78
C THR A 510 -18.66 -21.13 -22.05
N MET A 511 -18.34 -19.85 -22.25
CA MET A 511 -19.07 -18.72 -21.66
C MET A 511 -20.50 -18.65 -22.19
N GLU A 512 -20.73 -18.87 -23.48
CA GLU A 512 -22.09 -18.92 -24.04
C GLU A 512 -22.93 -20.04 -23.40
N LYS A 513 -22.34 -21.21 -23.14
CA LYS A 513 -23.00 -22.36 -22.50
C LYS A 513 -23.32 -22.14 -21.00
N GLN A 514 -22.48 -21.41 -20.26
CA GLN A 514 -22.67 -21.21 -18.80
C GLN A 514 -23.34 -19.87 -18.44
N LEU A 515 -23.02 -18.79 -19.16
CA LEU A 515 -23.43 -17.42 -18.88
C LEU A 515 -24.46 -16.91 -19.87
N GLY A 516 -24.40 -17.28 -21.15
CA GLY A 516 -25.38 -16.87 -22.18
C GLY A 516 -26.80 -17.35 -21.87
N VAL A 517 -26.94 -18.49 -21.18
CA VAL A 517 -28.21 -19.05 -20.71
C VAL A 517 -28.87 -18.27 -19.55
N ILE A 518 -28.20 -17.28 -18.96
CA ILE A 518 -28.76 -16.50 -17.84
C ILE A 518 -29.75 -15.47 -18.40
N ASN A 519 -30.98 -15.49 -17.87
CA ASN A 519 -32.02 -14.52 -18.24
C ASN A 519 -31.73 -13.12 -17.68
N LEU A 520 -30.86 -12.36 -18.36
CA LEU A 520 -30.67 -10.95 -18.08
C LEU A 520 -31.86 -10.16 -18.62
N THR A 521 -32.80 -9.85 -17.73
CA THR A 521 -33.92 -8.97 -18.06
C THR A 521 -33.40 -7.59 -18.45
N GLU A 522 -33.84 -7.05 -19.59
CA GLU A 522 -33.58 -5.66 -19.98
C GLU A 522 -34.14 -4.70 -18.92
N LYS A 523 -33.25 -4.15 -18.11
CA LYS A 523 -33.57 -3.26 -16.98
C LYS A 523 -33.12 -1.84 -17.30
N THR A 524 -33.83 -1.18 -18.20
CA THR A 524 -33.67 0.25 -18.46
C THR A 524 -34.10 1.03 -17.22
N LEU A 525 -33.17 1.25 -16.29
CA LEU A 525 -33.37 2.17 -15.18
C LEU A 525 -33.64 3.56 -15.75
N PRO A 526 -34.62 4.32 -15.22
CA PRO A 526 -34.80 5.70 -15.63
C PRO A 526 -33.53 6.48 -15.31
N HIS A 527 -33.01 7.23 -16.27
CA HIS A 527 -31.94 8.19 -15.99
C HIS A 527 -32.39 9.07 -14.83
N PRO A 528 -31.64 9.12 -13.71
CA PRO A 528 -32.02 9.93 -12.57
C PRO A 528 -32.12 11.39 -13.00
N THR A 529 -33.21 12.04 -12.61
CA THR A 529 -33.43 13.45 -12.93
C THR A 529 -32.31 14.28 -12.33
N VAL A 530 -31.65 15.11 -13.17
CA VAL A 530 -30.66 16.10 -12.73
C VAL A 530 -31.14 16.76 -11.43
N PRO A 531 -30.35 16.70 -10.34
CA PRO A 531 -30.76 17.28 -9.06
C PRO A 531 -31.16 18.75 -9.21
N PRO A 532 -32.06 19.27 -8.35
CA PRO A 532 -32.35 20.70 -8.30
C PRO A 532 -31.08 21.51 -8.00
N GLU A 533 -31.15 22.83 -8.13
CA GLU A 533 -30.02 23.76 -7.95
C GLU A 533 -29.50 23.75 -6.49
N ILE A 534 -28.69 22.75 -6.16
CA ILE A 534 -28.11 22.51 -4.84
C ILE A 534 -26.94 23.47 -4.62
N ALA A 535 -26.89 24.07 -3.43
CA ALA A 535 -25.82 25.01 -3.07
C ALA A 535 -24.45 24.31 -3.12
N LYS A 536 -23.45 24.99 -3.67
CA LYS A 536 -22.14 24.41 -3.99
C LYS A 536 -21.36 23.97 -2.77
N ASP A 537 -21.40 24.76 -1.70
CA ASP A 537 -20.77 24.39 -0.42
C ASP A 537 -21.82 23.79 0.51
N GLN A 538 -21.59 22.54 0.93
CA GLN A 538 -22.47 21.73 1.78
C GLN A 538 -21.77 21.31 3.08
N SER A 539 -22.58 21.02 4.10
CA SER A 539 -22.10 20.42 5.34
C SER A 539 -23.16 19.46 5.89
N ALA A 540 -22.73 18.29 6.32
CA ALA A 540 -23.59 17.22 6.81
C ALA A 540 -22.97 16.52 8.03
N THR A 541 -23.81 15.90 8.84
CA THR A 541 -23.38 14.97 9.89
C THR A 541 -23.38 13.53 9.37
N TRP A 542 -22.60 12.64 9.99
CA TRP A 542 -22.66 11.20 9.76
C TRP A 542 -22.34 10.39 11.02
N ASP A 543 -22.77 9.13 11.08
CA ASP A 543 -22.53 8.22 12.22
C ASP A 543 -21.11 7.59 12.24
N ILE A 544 -20.14 8.31 11.67
CA ILE A 544 -18.72 7.94 11.54
C ILE A 544 -17.86 8.91 12.35
N ASN A 545 -16.93 8.39 13.16
CA ASN A 545 -16.13 9.16 14.10
C ASN A 545 -14.90 9.88 13.47
N VAL A 546 -15.04 10.37 12.23
CA VAL A 546 -14.00 11.06 11.48
C VAL A 546 -14.59 12.25 10.75
N THR A 547 -13.90 13.39 10.78
CA THR A 547 -14.23 14.53 9.90
C THR A 547 -13.65 14.29 8.50
N HIS A 548 -14.44 14.44 7.45
CA HIS A 548 -13.98 14.31 6.06
C HIS A 548 -14.29 15.58 5.28
N TYR A 549 -13.34 16.05 4.48
CA TYR A 549 -13.51 17.18 3.57
C TYR A 549 -13.33 16.74 2.12
N MET A 550 -14.21 17.21 1.25
CA MET A 550 -14.25 16.81 -0.15
C MET A 550 -14.48 18.04 -1.03
N GLU A 551 -13.66 18.22 -2.06
CA GLU A 551 -13.91 19.17 -3.16
C GLU A 551 -14.28 18.37 -4.42
N THR A 552 -15.27 18.83 -5.18
CA THR A 552 -15.66 18.23 -6.47
C THR A 552 -15.83 19.30 -7.53
N TYR A 553 -15.48 18.96 -8.76
CA TYR A 553 -15.53 19.84 -9.92
C TYR A 553 -16.22 19.10 -11.07
N ALA A 554 -17.33 19.63 -11.57
CA ALA A 554 -18.02 19.05 -12.72
C ALA A 554 -17.15 19.20 -13.99
N ILE A 555 -16.82 18.07 -14.61
CA ILE A 555 -15.99 17.94 -15.81
C ILE A 555 -16.76 17.23 -16.93
N PRO A 556 -16.34 17.33 -18.19
CA PRO A 556 -16.93 16.52 -19.25
C PRO A 556 -16.63 15.02 -19.08
N HIS A 557 -17.38 14.21 -19.80
CA HIS A 557 -17.15 12.77 -19.93
C HIS A 557 -15.94 12.46 -20.84
N SER A 558 -15.63 11.17 -21.00
CA SER A 558 -14.41 10.68 -21.66
C SER A 558 -14.32 10.94 -23.17
N GLU A 559 -15.40 11.37 -23.80
CA GLU A 559 -15.49 11.67 -25.24
C GLU A 559 -15.00 13.09 -25.58
N ASP A 560 -14.68 13.91 -24.58
CA ASP A 560 -14.31 15.33 -24.71
C ASP A 560 -12.79 15.53 -24.77
N GLU A 561 -12.34 16.51 -25.56
CA GLU A 561 -10.92 16.84 -25.77
C GLU A 561 -10.18 17.27 -24.50
N ASP A 562 -10.87 17.83 -23.50
CA ASP A 562 -10.27 18.23 -22.23
C ASP A 562 -10.05 17.05 -21.26
N TYR A 563 -10.73 15.91 -21.44
CA TYR A 563 -10.71 14.79 -20.48
C TYR A 563 -9.31 14.19 -20.25
N PRO A 564 -8.47 13.91 -21.27
CA PRO A 564 -7.12 13.41 -21.07
C PRO A 564 -6.23 14.39 -20.26
N ALA A 565 -6.38 15.70 -20.47
CA ALA A 565 -5.65 16.72 -19.71
C ALA A 565 -6.14 16.81 -18.26
N LEU A 566 -7.43 16.61 -18.00
CA LEU A 566 -7.99 16.51 -16.65
C LEU A 566 -7.55 15.24 -15.92
N TYR A 567 -7.44 14.11 -16.63
CA TYR A 567 -6.92 12.86 -16.08
C TYR A 567 -5.44 13.00 -15.66
N ILE A 568 -4.60 13.60 -16.51
CA ILE A 568 -3.21 13.94 -16.15
C ILE A 568 -3.16 14.93 -14.97
N THR A 569 -4.06 15.91 -14.94
CA THR A 569 -4.17 16.89 -13.84
C THR A 569 -4.40 16.19 -12.49
N SER A 570 -5.30 15.21 -12.42
CA SER A 570 -5.60 14.51 -11.16
C SER A 570 -4.45 13.61 -10.69
N ALA A 571 -3.76 12.94 -11.62
CA ALA A 571 -2.56 12.15 -11.32
C ALA A 571 -1.43 13.03 -10.75
N LEU A 572 -1.18 14.21 -11.36
CA LEU A 572 -0.19 15.17 -10.88
C LEU A 572 -0.57 15.76 -9.50
N LEU A 573 -1.86 16.06 -9.27
CA LEU A 573 -2.35 16.54 -7.99
C LEU A 573 -2.25 15.47 -6.89
N SER A 574 -2.62 14.22 -7.18
CA SER A 574 -2.44 13.08 -6.26
C SER A 574 -0.99 12.92 -5.82
N LEU A 575 -0.05 12.97 -6.78
CA LEU A 575 1.37 12.88 -6.48
C LEU A 575 1.85 14.06 -5.62
N ALA A 576 1.39 15.29 -5.91
CA ALA A 576 1.71 16.46 -5.11
C ALA A 576 1.15 16.37 -3.68
N PHE A 577 -0.08 15.90 -3.49
CA PHE A 577 -0.68 15.67 -2.17
C PHE A 577 0.07 14.59 -1.39
N GLY A 578 0.48 13.50 -2.06
CA GLY A 578 1.31 12.43 -1.48
C GLY A 578 2.72 12.87 -1.08
N GLN A 579 3.20 14.01 -1.58
CA GLN A 579 4.51 14.58 -1.25
C GLN A 579 4.44 15.71 -0.21
N ASP A 580 3.33 16.43 -0.08
CA ASP A 580 3.18 17.59 0.81
C ASP A 580 3.15 17.20 2.31
N THR A 581 4.20 17.55 3.05
CA THR A 581 4.32 17.24 4.49
C THR A 581 3.29 17.96 5.36
N GLN A 582 2.80 19.13 4.96
CA GLN A 582 1.79 19.85 5.75
C GLN A 582 0.38 19.29 5.54
N LEU A 583 0.10 18.73 4.36
CA LEU A 583 -1.09 17.87 4.19
C LEU A 583 -0.95 16.58 5.00
N LYS A 584 0.24 15.95 5.05
CA LYS A 584 0.47 14.78 5.92
C LYS A 584 0.30 15.09 7.40
N GLU A 585 0.67 16.28 7.89
CA GLU A 585 0.39 16.73 9.26
C GLU A 585 -1.13 16.75 9.56
N LEU A 586 -1.93 17.28 8.63
CA LEU A 586 -3.35 17.62 8.83
C LEU A 586 -4.35 16.51 8.41
N THR A 587 -3.95 15.61 7.52
CA THR A 587 -4.86 14.62 6.89
C THR A 587 -4.36 13.18 7.08
N GLY A 588 -5.28 12.21 6.92
CA GLY A 588 -4.97 10.77 6.90
C GLY A 588 -4.54 10.31 5.51
N HIS A 589 -5.55 9.91 4.73
CA HIS A 589 -5.49 9.78 3.27
C HIS A 589 -6.03 11.05 2.59
N ILE A 590 -5.33 11.51 1.55
CA ILE A 590 -5.74 12.60 0.66
C ILE A 590 -5.28 12.31 -0.78
N PHE A 591 -6.14 12.54 -1.77
CA PHE A 591 -5.90 12.20 -3.18
C PHE A 591 -6.76 13.04 -4.15
N CYS A 592 -6.52 12.88 -5.46
CA CYS A 592 -7.24 13.54 -6.54
C CYS A 592 -7.52 12.58 -7.71
N SER A 593 -8.77 12.46 -8.15
CA SER A 593 -9.18 11.43 -9.13
C SER A 593 -10.44 11.81 -9.93
N LEU A 594 -10.79 11.02 -10.95
CA LEU A 594 -11.97 11.19 -11.82
C LEU A 594 -12.98 10.03 -11.68
N ASP A 595 -12.79 9.13 -10.70
CA ASP A 595 -13.61 7.94 -10.47
C ASP A 595 -15.01 8.25 -9.88
N LEU A 596 -15.33 9.52 -9.57
CA LEU A 596 -16.69 9.92 -9.22
C LEU A 596 -17.51 10.14 -10.50
N ILE A 597 -17.94 9.03 -11.08
CA ILE A 597 -18.89 9.00 -12.20
C ILE A 597 -20.30 8.81 -11.64
N THR A 598 -21.25 9.61 -12.10
CA THR A 598 -22.68 9.45 -11.83
C THR A 598 -23.46 9.44 -13.14
N PRO A 599 -24.71 8.95 -13.16
CA PRO A 599 -25.52 8.97 -14.38
C PRO A 599 -25.88 10.39 -14.89
N GLU A 600 -25.61 11.43 -14.11
CA GLU A 600 -25.83 12.84 -14.44
C GLU A 600 -24.54 13.60 -14.85
N GLY A 601 -23.35 13.03 -14.63
CA GLY A 601 -22.08 13.70 -14.91
C GLY A 601 -20.84 13.00 -14.34
N THR A 602 -19.66 13.39 -14.83
CA THR A 602 -18.36 12.98 -14.26
C THR A 602 -17.78 14.13 -13.42
N TYR A 603 -17.15 13.80 -12.30
CA TYR A 603 -16.56 14.78 -11.39
C TYR A 603 -15.09 14.48 -11.12
N LEU A 604 -14.23 15.50 -11.28
CA LEU A 604 -12.91 15.49 -10.68
C LEU A 604 -13.07 15.78 -9.19
N GLN A 605 -12.55 14.89 -8.34
CA GLN A 605 -12.72 14.93 -6.90
C GLN A 605 -11.39 15.02 -6.16
N ILE A 606 -11.39 15.73 -5.03
CA ILE A 606 -10.30 15.80 -4.05
C ILE A 606 -10.89 15.37 -2.71
N ASN A 607 -10.52 14.19 -2.23
CA ASN A 607 -11.00 13.64 -0.95
C ASN A 607 -9.91 13.79 0.10
N ALA A 608 -10.26 14.25 1.29
CA ALA A 608 -9.36 14.48 2.41
C ALA A 608 -10.00 14.06 3.75
N SER A 609 -9.60 12.89 4.24
CA SER A 609 -9.85 12.50 5.63
C SER A 609 -9.04 13.41 6.56
N LEU A 610 -9.70 14.07 7.52
CA LEU A 610 -9.05 15.00 8.43
C LEU A 610 -8.62 14.30 9.72
N LYS A 611 -7.44 14.64 10.23
CA LYS A 611 -7.02 14.24 11.56
C LYS A 611 -7.81 15.01 12.63
N PRO A 612 -7.89 14.52 13.88
CA PRO A 612 -8.40 15.31 14.98
C PRO A 612 -7.71 16.67 15.03
N ASP A 613 -8.46 17.72 15.38
CA ASP A 613 -7.96 19.10 15.54
C ASP A 613 -7.37 19.75 14.26
N ALA A 614 -7.56 19.16 13.08
CA ALA A 614 -7.04 19.70 11.84
C ALA A 614 -7.81 20.96 11.38
N ASP A 615 -7.08 22.06 11.21
CA ASP A 615 -7.60 23.31 10.62
C ASP A 615 -7.96 23.10 9.14
N ILE A 616 -9.27 23.06 8.87
CA ILE A 616 -9.84 22.87 7.53
C ILE A 616 -9.48 23.99 6.55
N GLU A 617 -9.36 25.25 7.01
CA GLU A 617 -8.96 26.35 6.13
C GLU A 617 -7.46 26.29 5.80
N ARG A 618 -6.63 25.78 6.72
CA ARG A 618 -5.23 25.43 6.40
C ARG A 618 -5.16 24.27 5.40
N VAL A 619 -6.01 23.24 5.51
CA VAL A 619 -6.10 22.14 4.50
C VAL A 619 -6.49 22.69 3.13
N LYS A 620 -7.59 23.45 3.04
CA LYS A 620 -8.04 24.15 1.82
C LYS A 620 -6.94 25.04 1.25
N GLN A 621 -6.21 25.77 2.09
CA GLN A 621 -5.09 26.62 1.65
C GLN A 621 -3.93 25.79 1.05
N ARG A 622 -3.60 24.62 1.61
CA ARG A 622 -2.60 23.70 1.01
C ARG A 622 -3.08 23.15 -0.33
N ILE A 623 -4.32 22.67 -0.43
CA ILE A 623 -4.91 22.17 -1.68
C ILE A 623 -4.84 23.25 -2.78
N ARG A 624 -5.36 24.45 -2.50
CA ARG A 624 -5.30 25.63 -3.41
C ARG A 624 -3.85 26.00 -3.78
N ARG A 625 -2.89 25.87 -2.86
CA ARG A 625 -1.45 26.13 -3.09
C ARG A 625 -0.80 25.13 -4.06
N LEU A 626 -1.32 23.91 -4.17
CA LEU A 626 -0.81 22.88 -5.08
C LEU A 626 -1.53 22.88 -6.44
N ILE A 627 -2.82 23.27 -6.49
CA ILE A 627 -3.55 23.49 -7.74
C ILE A 627 -3.04 24.72 -8.49
N ASN A 628 -2.85 25.86 -7.82
CA ASN A 628 -2.55 27.13 -8.48
C ASN A 628 -1.26 27.15 -9.33
N PRO A 629 -0.16 26.44 -9.00
CA PRO A 629 0.97 26.27 -9.90
C PRO A 629 0.60 25.67 -11.26
N LEU A 630 -0.34 24.73 -11.34
CA LEU A 630 -0.69 24.04 -12.58
C LEU A 630 -1.37 24.95 -13.62
N LYS A 631 -1.88 26.11 -13.19
CA LYS A 631 -2.47 27.17 -14.04
C LYS A 631 -1.46 27.89 -14.94
N GLN A 632 -0.21 27.44 -14.99
CA GLN A 632 0.90 28.06 -15.72
C GLN A 632 1.70 26.98 -16.46
N PRO A 633 1.73 26.96 -17.81
CA PRO A 633 2.32 25.85 -18.58
C PRO A 633 3.77 25.50 -18.19
N LYS A 634 4.59 26.52 -17.91
CA LYS A 634 5.99 26.39 -17.47
C LYS A 634 6.20 25.59 -16.18
N ASN A 635 5.15 25.36 -15.38
CA ASN A 635 5.21 24.57 -14.15
C ASN A 635 4.85 23.09 -14.39
N ASN A 636 4.33 22.75 -15.58
CA ASN A 636 3.74 21.46 -15.91
C ASN A 636 4.71 20.57 -16.72
N ALA A 637 6.02 20.70 -16.52
CA ALA A 637 7.04 19.99 -17.29
C ALA A 637 6.93 18.45 -17.19
N GLN A 638 6.32 17.94 -16.11
CA GLN A 638 6.03 16.53 -15.89
C GLN A 638 5.07 15.94 -16.93
N VAL A 639 4.25 16.78 -17.59
CA VAL A 639 3.28 16.33 -18.60
C VAL A 639 3.98 15.67 -19.79
N ALA A 640 5.18 16.12 -20.16
CA ALA A 640 5.97 15.51 -21.23
C ALA A 640 6.36 14.03 -20.98
N MET A 641 6.24 13.55 -19.74
CA MET A 641 6.47 12.15 -19.36
C MET A 641 5.17 11.44 -18.98
N ALA A 642 4.17 12.15 -18.44
CA ALA A 642 2.85 11.60 -18.13
C ALA A 642 2.00 11.32 -19.37
N ALA A 643 2.03 12.20 -20.37
CA ALA A 643 1.29 12.06 -21.64
C ALA A 643 1.61 10.75 -22.40
N PRO A 644 2.87 10.43 -22.75
CA PRO A 644 3.20 9.16 -23.39
C PRO A 644 2.95 7.95 -22.48
N PHE A 645 3.13 8.08 -21.16
CA PHE A 645 2.83 7.01 -20.21
C PHE A 645 1.35 6.62 -20.22
N PHE A 646 0.43 7.59 -20.11
CA PHE A 646 -1.01 7.28 -20.15
C PHE A 646 -1.48 6.90 -21.55
N SER A 647 -0.87 7.44 -22.61
CA SER A 647 -1.11 6.97 -23.98
C SER A 647 -0.83 5.47 -24.11
N MET A 648 0.33 5.01 -23.65
CA MET A 648 0.68 3.58 -23.60
C MET A 648 -0.33 2.79 -22.75
N GLN A 649 -0.66 3.29 -21.55
CA GLN A 649 -1.54 2.60 -20.59
C GLN A 649 -3.01 2.46 -21.05
N PHE A 650 -3.45 3.27 -22.02
CA PHE A 650 -4.76 3.19 -22.67
C PHE A 650 -4.71 2.54 -24.07
N SER A 651 -3.53 2.43 -24.69
CA SER A 651 -3.36 1.78 -26.02
C SER A 651 -3.52 0.26 -25.95
N ALA A 652 -2.96 -0.35 -24.90
CA ALA A 652 -2.92 -1.80 -24.73
C ALA A 652 -2.82 -2.16 -23.23
N PRO A 653 -3.22 -3.38 -22.83
CA PRO A 653 -2.89 -3.89 -21.50
C PRO A 653 -1.37 -3.94 -21.32
N LEU A 654 -0.91 -3.75 -20.08
CA LEU A 654 0.52 -3.84 -19.75
C LEU A 654 1.02 -5.28 -19.99
N ASP A 655 2.21 -5.39 -20.56
CA ASP A 655 2.86 -6.68 -20.81
C ASP A 655 3.24 -7.37 -19.48
N VAL A 656 2.71 -8.58 -19.28
CA VAL A 656 2.90 -9.39 -18.07
C VAL A 656 4.36 -9.75 -17.87
N LYS A 657 5.03 -10.24 -18.93
CA LYS A 657 6.41 -10.73 -18.89
C LYS A 657 7.38 -9.56 -18.61
N MET A 658 7.09 -8.36 -19.13
CA MET A 658 7.81 -7.11 -18.80
C MET A 658 7.53 -6.61 -17.38
N VAL A 659 6.26 -6.55 -16.95
CA VAL A 659 5.90 -6.06 -15.60
C VAL A 659 6.55 -6.94 -14.53
N MET A 660 6.51 -8.27 -14.71
CA MET A 660 7.18 -9.24 -13.84
C MET A 660 8.69 -9.02 -13.73
N GLN A 661 9.38 -8.71 -14.85
CA GLN A 661 10.82 -8.39 -14.84
C GLN A 661 11.16 -7.09 -14.08
N GLN A 662 10.20 -6.19 -13.92
CA GLN A 662 10.36 -4.92 -13.21
C GLN A 662 9.83 -4.96 -11.75
N GLN A 663 9.23 -6.08 -11.32
CA GLN A 663 8.73 -6.22 -9.95
C GLN A 663 9.85 -6.51 -8.94
N PRO A 664 9.66 -6.14 -7.66
CA PRO A 664 10.45 -6.70 -6.56
C PRO A 664 10.35 -8.22 -6.51
N VAL A 665 11.41 -8.87 -6.01
CA VAL A 665 11.39 -10.31 -5.69
C VAL A 665 10.26 -10.58 -4.70
N GLY A 666 9.38 -11.53 -5.03
CA GLY A 666 8.22 -11.92 -4.20
C GLY A 666 6.85 -11.55 -4.78
N VAL A 667 6.75 -10.79 -5.87
CA VAL A 667 5.48 -10.60 -6.58
C VAL A 667 5.16 -11.83 -7.44
N SER A 668 3.96 -12.41 -7.28
CA SER A 668 3.51 -13.54 -8.12
C SER A 668 2.88 -13.06 -9.43
N GLU A 669 2.89 -13.94 -10.44
CA GLU A 669 2.20 -13.69 -11.72
C GLU A 669 0.71 -13.39 -11.51
N THR A 670 0.02 -14.18 -10.68
CA THR A 670 -1.36 -13.97 -10.19
C THR A 670 -1.66 -12.52 -9.81
N ILE A 671 -0.72 -11.86 -9.13
CA ILE A 671 -0.88 -10.49 -8.64
C ILE A 671 -0.66 -9.47 -9.76
N VAL A 672 0.25 -9.73 -10.70
CA VAL A 672 0.41 -8.93 -11.90
C VAL A 672 -0.82 -9.06 -12.82
N LEU A 673 -1.28 -10.28 -13.10
CA LEU A 673 -2.50 -10.54 -13.88
C LEU A 673 -3.73 -9.91 -13.25
N GLY A 674 -3.91 -10.07 -11.93
CA GLY A 674 -4.97 -9.43 -11.17
C GLY A 674 -4.93 -7.91 -11.37
N ASN A 675 -3.80 -7.26 -11.08
CA ASN A 675 -3.65 -5.81 -11.27
C ASN A 675 -3.88 -5.35 -12.72
N ILE A 676 -3.49 -6.13 -13.73
CA ILE A 676 -3.81 -5.84 -15.14
C ILE A 676 -5.32 -5.94 -15.37
N GLY A 677 -6.00 -6.95 -14.82
CA GLY A 677 -7.46 -7.08 -14.91
C GLY A 677 -8.24 -5.99 -14.19
N LEU A 678 -7.71 -5.50 -13.06
CA LEU A 678 -8.25 -4.34 -12.34
C LEU A 678 -8.09 -3.04 -13.13
N GLN A 679 -6.94 -2.83 -13.80
CA GLN A 679 -6.64 -1.60 -14.54
C GLN A 679 -7.27 -1.58 -15.93
N TRP A 680 -7.11 -2.66 -16.70
CA TRP A 680 -7.59 -2.77 -18.08
C TRP A 680 -9.08 -3.11 -18.14
N GLY A 681 -9.54 -4.07 -17.32
CA GLY A 681 -10.97 -4.41 -17.24
C GLY A 681 -11.84 -3.23 -16.81
N MET A 682 -11.34 -2.35 -15.93
CA MET A 682 -12.02 -1.11 -15.60
C MET A 682 -12.07 -0.12 -16.78
N ARG A 683 -10.97 0.03 -17.54
CA ARG A 683 -10.93 0.85 -18.76
C ARG A 683 -11.92 0.37 -19.82
N GLU A 684 -12.00 -0.93 -20.05
CA GLU A 684 -12.97 -1.56 -20.96
C GLU A 684 -14.42 -1.38 -20.47
N TYR A 685 -14.64 -1.40 -19.15
CA TYR A 685 -15.95 -1.15 -18.54
C TYR A 685 -16.40 0.31 -18.69
N GLN A 686 -15.51 1.27 -18.38
CA GLN A 686 -15.80 2.71 -18.33
C GLN A 686 -15.74 3.41 -19.69
N HIS A 687 -14.95 2.90 -20.64
CA HIS A 687 -14.71 3.57 -21.93
C HIS A 687 -14.92 2.66 -23.15
N GLY A 688 -14.56 1.37 -23.08
CA GLY A 688 -14.73 0.41 -24.17
C GLY A 688 -14.16 0.91 -25.51
N ASP A 689 -15.01 1.02 -26.53
CA ASP A 689 -14.63 1.32 -27.92
C ASP A 689 -13.87 2.65 -28.13
N ILE A 690 -13.96 3.61 -27.20
CA ILE A 690 -13.19 4.87 -27.30
C ILE A 690 -11.76 4.77 -26.74
N LEU A 691 -11.35 3.63 -26.17
CA LEU A 691 -9.99 3.47 -25.61
C LEU A 691 -8.85 3.81 -26.59
N PRO A 692 -8.85 3.38 -27.87
CA PRO A 692 -7.82 3.78 -28.82
C PRO A 692 -7.81 5.29 -29.12
N GLN A 693 -8.98 5.94 -29.01
CA GLN A 693 -9.16 7.38 -29.24
C GLN A 693 -8.59 8.17 -28.05
N LEU A 694 -8.95 7.77 -26.82
CA LEU A 694 -8.35 8.27 -25.58
C LEU A 694 -6.82 8.09 -25.58
N ALA A 695 -6.33 6.91 -25.95
CA ALA A 695 -4.91 6.62 -26.02
C ALA A 695 -4.15 7.55 -26.98
N SER A 696 -4.72 7.81 -28.16
CA SER A 696 -4.18 8.78 -29.12
C SER A 696 -4.25 10.22 -28.57
N ALA A 697 -5.35 10.59 -27.92
CA ALA A 697 -5.52 11.92 -27.33
C ALA A 697 -4.50 12.17 -26.19
N PHE A 698 -4.26 11.19 -25.32
CA PHE A 698 -3.23 11.26 -24.26
C PHE A 698 -1.83 11.58 -24.80
N ALA A 699 -1.44 11.04 -25.96
CA ALA A 699 -0.12 11.30 -26.56
C ALA A 699 0.09 12.78 -26.93
N ASN A 700 -0.99 13.51 -27.18
CA ASN A 700 -0.97 14.89 -27.64
C ASN A 700 -1.11 15.93 -26.51
N VAL A 701 -1.39 15.50 -25.27
CA VAL A 701 -1.60 16.42 -24.14
C VAL A 701 -0.31 17.17 -23.80
N SER A 702 -0.33 18.50 -23.91
CA SER A 702 0.80 19.35 -23.56
C SER A 702 0.69 19.96 -22.16
N ALA A 703 1.81 20.50 -21.70
CA ALA A 703 1.88 21.35 -20.52
C ALA A 703 0.92 22.56 -20.56
N ALA A 704 0.55 23.03 -21.77
CA ALA A 704 -0.40 24.11 -21.96
C ALA A 704 -1.86 23.68 -21.82
N ASP A 705 -2.19 22.44 -22.21
CA ASP A 705 -3.56 21.92 -22.13
C ASP A 705 -3.93 21.60 -20.68
N VAL A 706 -2.99 21.04 -19.91
CA VAL A 706 -3.12 20.95 -18.43
C VAL A 706 -3.35 22.33 -17.80
N ALA A 707 -2.65 23.37 -18.26
CA ALA A 707 -2.90 24.73 -17.77
C ALA A 707 -4.27 25.28 -18.24
N SER A 708 -4.72 24.95 -19.45
CA SER A 708 -6.04 25.30 -19.98
C SER A 708 -7.14 24.71 -19.10
N VAL A 709 -7.14 23.39 -18.87
CA VAL A 709 -8.19 22.72 -18.10
C VAL A 709 -8.18 23.09 -16.62
N VAL A 710 -7.02 23.34 -16.00
CA VAL A 710 -6.97 23.83 -14.60
C VAL A 710 -7.51 25.26 -14.48
N ASN A 711 -7.39 26.09 -15.53
CA ASN A 711 -8.05 27.42 -15.57
C ASN A 711 -9.52 27.36 -16.01
N ARG A 712 -9.95 26.30 -16.70
CA ARG A 712 -11.33 26.12 -17.24
C ARG A 712 -12.27 25.41 -16.26
N TYR A 713 -11.76 24.44 -15.49
CA TYR A 713 -12.53 23.57 -14.59
C TYR A 713 -12.22 23.74 -13.10
N LEU A 714 -10.95 23.91 -12.72
CA LEU A 714 -10.53 23.98 -11.30
C LEU A 714 -10.62 25.43 -10.77
N THR A 715 -11.84 25.97 -10.85
CA THR A 715 -12.21 27.36 -10.53
C THR A 715 -13.17 27.43 -9.33
N GLU A 716 -13.19 28.59 -8.66
CA GLU A 716 -14.00 28.80 -7.45
C GLU A 716 -15.51 28.74 -7.75
N ASP A 717 -15.92 29.08 -8.98
CA ASP A 717 -17.31 29.03 -9.45
C ASP A 717 -17.76 27.62 -9.89
N ARG A 718 -16.84 26.70 -10.20
CA ARG A 718 -17.15 25.29 -10.53
C ARG A 718 -16.98 24.33 -9.36
N ARG A 719 -16.24 24.72 -8.32
CA ARG A 719 -16.07 23.89 -7.12
C ARG A 719 -17.41 23.73 -6.40
N MET A 720 -17.71 22.49 -6.01
CA MET A 720 -18.61 22.15 -4.92
C MET A 720 -17.79 21.59 -3.76
N THR A 721 -18.18 21.82 -2.51
CA THR A 721 -17.51 21.26 -1.34
C THR A 721 -18.47 20.56 -0.41
N LEU A 722 -17.99 19.54 0.28
CA LEU A 722 -18.72 18.83 1.32
C LEU A 722 -17.81 18.66 2.54
N LEU A 723 -18.29 19.14 3.68
CA LEU A 723 -17.73 18.85 4.99
C LEU A 723 -18.64 17.86 5.73
N LEU A 724 -18.12 16.67 6.00
CA LEU A 724 -18.75 15.63 6.79
C LEU A 724 -18.18 15.66 8.21
N THR A 725 -19.06 15.66 9.21
CA THR A 725 -18.71 15.77 10.63
C THR A 725 -19.37 14.67 11.46
N PRO A 726 -18.74 14.16 12.54
CA PRO A 726 -19.38 13.19 13.42
C PRO A 726 -20.69 13.72 14.03
N GLN A 727 -21.72 12.88 14.06
CA GLN A 727 -22.98 13.16 14.75
C GLN A 727 -22.76 13.47 16.25
N ALA A 728 -23.60 14.35 16.81
CA ALA A 728 -23.53 14.68 18.24
C ALA A 728 -23.77 13.43 19.11
N GLY A 729 -22.74 13.03 19.86
CA GLY A 729 -22.73 11.81 20.68
C GLY A 729 -21.78 10.72 20.15
N VAL A 730 -21.42 10.77 18.87
CA VAL A 730 -20.27 10.02 18.32
C VAL A 730 -19.01 10.77 18.78
N ASN A 731 -18.40 10.32 19.88
CA ASN A 731 -17.38 11.08 20.60
C ASN A 731 -15.98 10.92 19.96
N PRO A 732 -15.35 11.99 19.43
CA PRO A 732 -14.01 11.93 18.83
C PRO A 732 -12.87 11.68 19.84
N GLN A 733 -13.15 11.70 21.14
CA GLN A 733 -12.19 11.60 22.24
C GLN A 733 -12.53 10.45 23.22
N ALA A 734 -13.26 9.42 22.77
CA ALA A 734 -13.64 8.25 23.57
C ALA A 734 -12.75 7.00 23.37
N ARG A 735 -11.52 7.17 22.86
CA ARG A 735 -10.47 6.14 22.77
C ARG A 735 -9.18 6.70 23.34
#